data_AF-A0A962H3T9-F1
#
_entry.id   AF-A0A962H3T9-F1
#
_cell.length_a   1.000
_cell.length_b   1.000
_cell.length_c   1.000
_cell.angle_alpha   90.00
_cell.angle_beta   90.00
_cell.angle_gamma   90.00
#
_symmetry.space_group_name_H-M   'P 1'
#
loop_
_entity.id
_entity.type
_entity.pdbx_description
1 polymer ?
#
loop_
_entity_poly.entity_id
_entity_poly.type
_entity_poly.pdbx_seq_one_letter_code
_entity_poly.pdbx_strand_id
1 'polypeptide(L)'
;MKLLKSPVAAVLLCVSISSISAPPDPNITDIVLNEVLFNPGDISPVTNLGQDCDGDGVYGEDGSSNGNNADDEFIEFYNNGATDVDLSGYCISNNQVQNGDPSVGTNNSWLIPPGVTVPAGGFYHICGEDDGRGFGFSIADSSGNQVSQFSNSSVTNTWASLYEPTTLGDCTSGVQTVIWSHDYPTSSDGESWLRCFTDGVSPLGFYDDGSGNFYVPTPGSANCTIATPVYVNTVKYHDNIVSWQTGLEFKHLGFNLYDSNGNKLNQKLIISDQPNNYSFGLKEINPDAVILASVDTDGTEHRLDYVLKNTQYGIEEKNVNIDWSQSKHEKILESSARIYQTQIKVLVSDSGIQRVLVSDLLSQNFNVVGKSIKNLQLTRNNETIPLYLDSNSKSISKNDAIYFLGDKANSIYSDEAIYTLRIVQNNTNRIQEAKAAPNYSSDSPKFYVANQTIEENNHYEFSSSSSDPWMMKKLLVYTEPKTTSWQFELSALAEEYVSPTNPVTVSANIVGVTDFPGTNDDHNIGLQINDSETVFQTFDGQQEVDIFNYASNVTNNSLSVQLFQPGDSGYDYDLVNLNKFNVTYPRRFIANEGQIDFEGVASEHYQIEGFNSDDLLVFSKTANKTYVLKDAEIRYLRWSLQLHFSNPFESSQIYISELNKTHSPKLLATSSLQYSKTDFLILTRSDFIPYLQNYINEKQAQGFNVGVFDVESVITSFSDTYNNPNALKQFIAELHRKNPLQYVMIVGSDQYDYKNYLNTNAVSIVPTFYRNTGDGIHHAPTDVPFVDFDNDDVADIPLGRLIANNTTELQQLLNKISTYNYQNFNSEIFITDNKDSDRFNAIAADLSLQSPLQSNLIRIDELGIEQARQKLIENLNSGSAFVNWIGHSSPTRWSQDNVFDVNNVAELQNPPTVFMQLGCWNSYFVDPIKQYLSGALLQSPSYGAVATIGSSTYTKSDGETEFVKYFKQYINSNRNPTLGKAFNYALKQYAQTNPERKDILLGYQLLGDPTMIVR
;
A
#
# COMPACT_ATOMS: atom_id res chain seq x y z
N MET A 1 0.85 6.26 -45.20
CA MET A 1 0.37 4.88 -44.91
C MET A 1 1.50 4.22 -44.13
N LYS A 2 1.54 4.31 -42.80
CA LYS A 2 0.70 3.64 -41.78
C LYS A 2 0.70 2.12 -41.95
N LEU A 3 1.43 1.44 -41.06
CA LEU A 3 0.92 0.34 -40.25
C LEU A 3 1.75 0.30 -38.95
N LEU A 4 1.07 0.68 -37.86
CA LEU A 4 1.38 0.31 -36.48
C LEU A 4 0.63 -1.01 -36.24
N LYS A 5 1.30 -2.05 -35.74
CA LYS A 5 0.67 -3.21 -35.10
C LYS A 5 1.13 -3.24 -33.64
N SER A 6 0.18 -3.05 -32.73
CA SER A 6 0.09 -3.78 -31.46
C SER A 6 -1.29 -3.48 -30.85
N PRO A 7 -2.18 -4.48 -30.77
CA PRO A 7 -3.25 -4.52 -29.81
C PRO A 7 -2.90 -5.53 -28.70
N VAL A 8 -2.93 -5.12 -27.44
CA VAL A 8 -3.07 -6.07 -26.32
C VAL A 8 -4.55 -6.14 -26.00
N ALA A 9 -5.21 -7.20 -26.48
CA ALA A 9 -6.55 -7.57 -26.07
C ALA A 9 -6.45 -8.28 -24.70
N ALA A 10 -7.16 -7.76 -23.71
CA ALA A 10 -7.33 -8.43 -22.43
C ALA A 10 -8.26 -9.65 -22.62
N VAL A 11 -7.72 -10.86 -22.47
CA VAL A 11 -8.52 -12.08 -22.31
C VAL A 11 -8.95 -12.18 -20.85
N LEU A 12 -10.24 -11.93 -20.61
CA LEU A 12 -10.89 -12.08 -19.31
C LEU A 12 -11.18 -13.57 -19.08
N LEU A 13 -10.43 -14.23 -18.18
CA LEU A 13 -10.76 -15.56 -17.66
C LEU A 13 -12.01 -15.47 -16.76
N CYS A 14 -13.20 -15.53 -17.37
CA CYS A 14 -14.45 -15.69 -16.63
C CYS A 14 -14.62 -17.16 -16.22
N VAL A 15 -14.20 -17.51 -15.01
CA VAL A 15 -14.70 -18.73 -14.35
C VAL A 15 -16.16 -18.46 -13.97
N SER A 16 -17.10 -19.00 -14.76
CA SER A 16 -18.51 -19.01 -14.39
C SER A 16 -18.67 -19.80 -13.08
N ILE A 17 -18.97 -19.09 -11.99
CA ILE A 17 -19.09 -19.63 -10.63
C ILE A 17 -20.39 -20.44 -10.40
N SER A 18 -21.12 -20.79 -11.46
CA SER A 18 -22.45 -21.42 -11.32
C SER A 18 -22.54 -22.91 -11.64
N SER A 19 -21.47 -23.63 -12.02
CA SER A 19 -21.60 -25.07 -12.30
C SER A 19 -20.30 -25.91 -12.31
N ILE A 20 -19.37 -25.72 -11.38
CA ILE A 20 -18.24 -26.66 -11.21
C ILE A 20 -18.24 -27.19 -9.77
N SER A 21 -18.55 -28.49 -9.60
CA SER A 21 -18.51 -29.21 -8.33
C SER A 21 -17.19 -29.96 -8.10
N ALA A 22 -16.14 -29.66 -8.87
CA ALA A 22 -14.81 -30.26 -8.73
C ALA A 22 -13.73 -29.17 -8.66
N PRO A 23 -12.80 -29.21 -7.67
CA PRO A 23 -11.67 -28.29 -7.63
C PRO A 23 -10.81 -28.41 -8.91
N PRO A 24 -10.12 -27.34 -9.35
CA PRO A 24 -9.18 -27.41 -10.48
C PRO A 24 -8.12 -28.48 -10.20
N ASP A 25 -7.77 -29.26 -11.22
CA ASP A 25 -6.78 -30.33 -11.08
C ASP A 25 -5.42 -29.72 -10.68
N PRO A 26 -4.87 -30.08 -9.50
CA PRO A 26 -3.63 -29.49 -8.99
C PRO A 26 -2.42 -29.75 -9.89
N ASN A 27 -2.51 -30.67 -10.87
CA ASN A 27 -1.42 -30.99 -11.78
C ASN A 27 -1.30 -30.02 -12.97
N ILE A 28 -2.26 -29.12 -13.18
CA ILE A 28 -2.25 -28.16 -14.31
C ILE A 28 -2.56 -26.71 -13.87
N THR A 29 -2.42 -26.39 -12.59
CA THR A 29 -2.69 -25.03 -12.06
C THR A 29 -1.84 -23.94 -12.69
N ASP A 30 -0.71 -24.34 -13.27
CA ASP A 30 0.27 -23.46 -13.86
C ASP A 30 0.05 -23.24 -15.37
N ILE A 31 -0.92 -23.94 -15.98
CA ILE A 31 -1.29 -23.78 -17.39
C ILE A 31 -2.35 -22.68 -17.52
N VAL A 32 -2.05 -21.67 -18.33
CA VAL A 32 -2.96 -20.59 -18.69
C VAL A 32 -3.22 -20.57 -20.20
N LEU A 33 -4.40 -20.11 -20.61
CA LEU A 33 -4.68 -19.80 -22.01
C LEU A 33 -4.01 -18.45 -22.33
N ASN A 34 -3.01 -18.45 -23.21
CA ASN A 34 -2.23 -17.24 -23.50
C ASN A 34 -2.83 -16.43 -24.66
N GLU A 35 -3.29 -17.09 -25.73
CA GLU A 35 -3.83 -16.44 -26.92
C GLU A 35 -4.90 -17.29 -27.64
N VAL A 36 -5.86 -16.61 -28.29
CA VAL A 36 -6.83 -17.20 -29.24
C VAL A 36 -7.04 -16.21 -30.39
N LEU A 37 -6.82 -16.65 -31.63
CA LEU A 37 -7.15 -15.87 -32.83
C LEU A 37 -8.32 -16.54 -33.59
N PHE A 38 -9.36 -15.75 -33.93
CA PHE A 38 -10.57 -16.21 -34.63
C PHE A 38 -11.12 -15.11 -35.55
N ASN A 39 -11.35 -15.40 -36.84
CA ASN A 39 -11.87 -14.43 -37.82
C ASN A 39 -13.18 -14.92 -38.49
N PRO A 40 -14.36 -14.32 -38.20
CA PRO A 40 -15.65 -14.80 -38.71
C PRO A 40 -16.04 -14.34 -40.14
N GLY A 41 -15.11 -13.86 -40.98
CA GLY A 41 -15.43 -13.17 -42.26
C GLY A 41 -15.09 -13.94 -43.55
N ASP A 42 -16.12 -14.23 -44.36
CA ASP A 42 -16.17 -14.62 -45.79
C ASP A 42 -15.08 -15.54 -46.38
N ILE A 43 -15.43 -16.81 -46.44
CA ILE A 43 -14.71 -17.94 -47.04
C ILE A 43 -14.75 -17.86 -48.57
N SER A 44 -13.59 -17.85 -49.23
CA SER A 44 -13.47 -18.30 -50.63
C SER A 44 -12.36 -19.35 -50.73
N PRO A 45 -12.63 -20.55 -51.28
CA PRO A 45 -11.66 -21.63 -51.30
C PRO A 45 -10.60 -21.32 -52.36
N VAL A 46 -9.44 -20.80 -51.93
CA VAL A 46 -8.24 -20.79 -52.77
C VAL A 46 -7.26 -21.81 -52.20
N THR A 47 -6.97 -22.78 -53.05
CA THR A 47 -6.11 -23.93 -52.77
C THR A 47 -4.63 -23.57 -52.93
N ASN A 48 -3.80 -24.09 -52.01
CA ASN A 48 -2.33 -24.25 -52.11
C ASN A 48 -1.39 -23.09 -51.73
N LEU A 49 -1.59 -22.41 -50.60
CA LEU A 49 -0.49 -21.68 -49.92
C LEU A 49 -0.40 -22.20 -48.47
N GLY A 50 0.82 -22.38 -47.96
CA GLY A 50 1.09 -23.08 -46.71
C GLY A 50 0.45 -22.42 -45.49
N GLN A 51 -0.04 -23.25 -44.57
CA GLN A 51 -0.59 -22.87 -43.28
C GLN A 51 0.49 -22.20 -42.42
N ASP A 52 0.14 -21.09 -41.77
CA ASP A 52 0.97 -20.40 -40.79
C ASP A 52 0.30 -20.45 -39.42
N CYS A 53 1.06 -20.71 -38.35
CA CYS A 53 0.57 -20.78 -36.97
C CYS A 53 1.44 -19.94 -36.03
N ASP A 54 2.17 -18.94 -36.56
CA ASP A 54 3.15 -18.19 -35.78
C ASP A 54 2.61 -16.87 -35.19
N GLY A 55 1.36 -16.52 -35.53
CA GLY A 55 0.69 -15.31 -35.03
C GLY A 55 1.28 -14.01 -35.58
N ASP A 56 2.07 -14.05 -36.65
CA ASP A 56 2.77 -12.87 -37.17
C ASP A 56 1.83 -11.89 -37.91
N GLY A 57 0.70 -12.43 -38.39
CA GLY A 57 -0.14 -11.85 -39.41
C GLY A 57 0.67 -11.27 -40.59
N VAL A 58 0.68 -12.00 -41.71
CA VAL A 58 0.92 -11.55 -43.10
C VAL A 58 2.33 -11.80 -43.66
N TYR A 59 3.28 -12.47 -42.99
CA TYR A 59 4.59 -12.76 -43.59
C TYR A 59 5.18 -14.14 -43.26
N GLY A 60 5.31 -15.02 -44.26
CA GLY A 60 6.09 -16.25 -44.07
C GLY A 60 7.57 -15.99 -43.71
N GLU A 61 8.27 -17.01 -43.17
CA GLU A 61 9.69 -16.93 -42.73
C GLU A 61 10.68 -16.34 -43.78
N ASP A 62 10.30 -16.31 -45.05
CA ASP A 62 11.08 -15.75 -46.16
C ASP A 62 10.80 -14.25 -46.45
N GLY A 63 9.88 -13.63 -45.70
CA GLY A 63 9.47 -12.24 -45.85
C GLY A 63 8.53 -11.97 -47.03
N SER A 64 7.92 -13.01 -47.62
CA SER A 64 6.91 -12.85 -48.67
C SER A 64 5.49 -12.75 -48.09
N SER A 65 4.67 -11.84 -48.64
CA SER A 65 3.28 -11.67 -48.23
C SER A 65 2.42 -12.82 -48.79
N ASN A 66 2.00 -13.74 -47.93
CA ASN A 66 1.06 -14.84 -48.22
C ASN A 66 -0.41 -14.37 -48.29
N GLY A 67 -0.70 -13.13 -47.90
CA GLY A 67 -1.81 -12.37 -48.48
C GLY A 67 -3.22 -12.76 -48.04
N ASN A 68 -3.40 -13.52 -46.96
CA ASN A 68 -4.73 -13.70 -46.37
C ASN A 68 -4.65 -13.95 -44.85
N ASN A 69 -5.29 -13.10 -44.05
CA ASN A 69 -5.40 -13.25 -42.58
C ASN A 69 -6.44 -14.31 -42.17
N ALA A 70 -6.99 -15.05 -43.15
CA ALA A 70 -7.99 -16.09 -42.92
C ALA A 70 -7.35 -17.42 -42.49
N ASP A 71 -6.03 -17.55 -42.57
CA ASP A 71 -5.32 -18.82 -42.33
C ASP A 71 -4.77 -18.95 -40.88
N ASP A 72 -4.86 -17.91 -40.05
CA ASP A 72 -4.33 -17.88 -38.68
C ASP A 72 -5.44 -18.18 -37.64
N GLU A 73 -5.89 -19.43 -37.51
CA GLU A 73 -6.79 -19.85 -36.41
C GLU A 73 -6.06 -20.76 -35.41
N PHE A 74 -5.80 -20.26 -34.19
CA PHE A 74 -5.13 -21.06 -33.16
C PHE A 74 -5.59 -20.77 -31.72
N ILE A 75 -5.30 -21.74 -30.84
CA ILE A 75 -5.38 -21.65 -29.38
C ILE A 75 -3.98 -21.90 -28.80
N GLU A 76 -3.51 -21.03 -27.91
CA GLU A 76 -2.25 -21.20 -27.19
C GLU A 76 -2.46 -21.43 -25.69
N PHE A 77 -1.84 -22.48 -25.17
CA PHE A 77 -1.63 -22.70 -23.74
C PHE A 77 -0.19 -22.35 -23.36
N TYR A 78 0.00 -21.65 -22.24
CA TYR A 78 1.32 -21.31 -21.69
C TYR A 78 1.47 -21.89 -20.29
N ASN A 79 2.63 -22.48 -20.01
CA ASN A 79 2.98 -22.95 -18.67
C ASN A 79 3.73 -21.85 -17.90
N ASN A 80 3.02 -21.21 -16.98
CA ASN A 80 3.54 -20.15 -16.11
C ASN A 80 4.26 -20.68 -14.86
N GLY A 81 4.43 -22.00 -14.75
CA GLY A 81 5.05 -22.69 -13.63
C GLY A 81 6.55 -22.94 -13.83
N ALA A 82 7.20 -23.38 -12.75
CA ALA A 82 8.64 -23.70 -12.73
C ALA A 82 8.96 -25.15 -13.11
N THR A 83 7.95 -25.96 -13.42
CA THR A 83 8.08 -27.37 -13.79
C THR A 83 7.28 -27.68 -15.04
N ASP A 84 7.75 -28.64 -15.83
CA ASP A 84 7.03 -29.15 -17.00
C ASP A 84 5.67 -29.74 -16.60
N VAL A 85 4.62 -29.45 -17.35
CA VAL A 85 3.25 -29.88 -17.07
C VAL A 85 2.76 -30.82 -18.17
N ASP A 86 2.34 -32.03 -17.78
CA ASP A 86 1.80 -33.04 -18.69
C ASP A 86 0.29 -32.84 -18.91
N LEU A 87 -0.09 -32.50 -20.15
CA LEU A 87 -1.47 -32.33 -20.59
C LEU A 87 -2.05 -33.61 -21.22
N SER A 88 -1.33 -34.72 -21.19
CA SER A 88 -1.81 -36.01 -21.69
C SER A 88 -3.13 -36.41 -21.03
N GLY A 89 -4.15 -36.70 -21.85
CA GLY A 89 -5.43 -37.18 -21.36
C GLY A 89 -6.37 -36.10 -20.81
N TYR A 90 -6.01 -34.82 -20.95
CA TYR A 90 -6.93 -33.69 -20.72
C TYR A 90 -7.84 -33.48 -21.93
N CYS A 91 -9.03 -32.94 -21.71
CA CYS A 91 -9.99 -32.68 -22.78
C CYS A 91 -10.32 -31.20 -22.92
N ILE A 92 -10.52 -30.77 -24.17
CA ILE A 92 -11.06 -29.46 -24.53
C ILE A 92 -12.51 -29.68 -24.92
N SER A 93 -13.45 -28.89 -24.42
CA SER A 93 -14.88 -29.05 -24.73
C SER A 93 -15.51 -27.74 -25.18
N ASN A 94 -16.42 -27.77 -26.15
CA ASN A 94 -17.31 -26.65 -26.41
C ASN A 94 -18.61 -26.82 -25.62
N ASN A 95 -19.12 -25.73 -25.02
CA ASN A 95 -20.41 -25.75 -24.33
C ASN A 95 -21.37 -24.79 -25.05
N GLN A 96 -22.10 -25.32 -26.02
CA GLN A 96 -23.14 -24.57 -26.72
C GLN A 96 -24.40 -24.53 -25.85
N VAL A 97 -24.61 -23.43 -25.12
CA VAL A 97 -25.93 -23.11 -24.55
C VAL A 97 -26.64 -22.19 -25.53
N GLN A 98 -27.37 -22.75 -26.49
CA GLN A 98 -28.28 -21.93 -27.30
C GLN A 98 -29.50 -21.54 -26.46
N ASN A 99 -29.73 -20.24 -26.31
CA ASN A 99 -30.98 -19.64 -25.82
C ASN A 99 -31.55 -20.24 -24.51
N GLY A 100 -30.68 -20.62 -23.57
CA GLY A 100 -31.09 -21.04 -22.23
C GLY A 100 -31.83 -22.38 -22.14
N ASP A 101 -31.80 -23.23 -23.17
CA ASP A 101 -32.28 -24.62 -23.08
C ASP A 101 -31.09 -25.60 -22.91
N PRO A 102 -30.86 -26.15 -21.70
CA PRO A 102 -29.74 -27.05 -21.43
C PRO A 102 -29.92 -28.45 -22.02
N SER A 103 -30.99 -28.73 -22.77
CA SER A 103 -31.27 -30.06 -23.32
C SER A 103 -30.83 -30.27 -24.78
N VAL A 104 -30.24 -29.26 -25.44
CA VAL A 104 -29.81 -29.33 -26.84
C VAL A 104 -28.37 -28.81 -27.01
N GLY A 105 -27.40 -29.54 -26.45
CA GLY A 105 -25.98 -29.33 -26.72
C GLY A 105 -25.35 -30.64 -27.17
N THR A 106 -24.85 -30.71 -28.40
CA THR A 106 -23.87 -31.74 -28.75
C THR A 106 -22.56 -31.35 -28.07
N ASN A 107 -22.26 -31.97 -26.94
CA ASN A 107 -21.01 -31.78 -26.19
C ASN A 107 -19.86 -32.35 -27.02
N ASN A 108 -19.25 -31.54 -27.87
CA ASN A 108 -18.02 -31.97 -28.53
C ASN A 108 -16.87 -31.76 -27.54
N SER A 109 -16.15 -32.85 -27.27
CA SER A 109 -14.94 -32.85 -26.44
C SER A 109 -13.81 -33.47 -27.24
N TRP A 110 -12.58 -32.98 -27.06
CA TRP A 110 -11.41 -33.41 -27.81
C TRP A 110 -10.28 -33.73 -26.83
N LEU A 111 -9.74 -34.94 -26.94
CA LEU A 111 -8.71 -35.47 -26.06
C LEU A 111 -7.30 -35.05 -26.51
N ILE A 112 -6.50 -34.48 -25.61
CA ILE A 112 -5.08 -34.23 -25.81
C ILE A 112 -4.33 -35.56 -25.76
N PRO A 113 -3.56 -35.92 -26.81
CA PRO A 113 -2.93 -37.23 -26.91
C PRO A 113 -1.85 -37.44 -25.84
N PRO A 114 -1.51 -38.71 -25.52
CA PRO A 114 -0.40 -39.02 -24.63
C PRO A 114 0.94 -38.45 -25.13
N GLY A 115 1.73 -37.89 -24.22
CA GLY A 115 3.05 -37.31 -24.48
C GLY A 115 3.07 -35.79 -24.69
N VAL A 116 1.94 -35.08 -24.51
CA VAL A 116 1.91 -33.61 -24.61
C VAL A 116 2.33 -33.01 -23.28
N THR A 117 3.58 -32.58 -23.18
CA THR A 117 4.10 -31.87 -22.01
C THR A 117 4.46 -30.43 -22.39
N VAL A 118 3.95 -29.46 -21.63
CA VAL A 118 4.28 -28.03 -21.78
C VAL A 118 5.44 -27.72 -20.82
N PRO A 119 6.64 -27.40 -21.31
CA PRO A 119 7.79 -27.12 -20.45
C PRO A 119 7.55 -25.92 -19.54
N ALA A 120 8.28 -25.81 -18.41
CA ALA A 120 8.27 -24.60 -17.60
C ALA A 120 8.60 -23.35 -18.44
N GLY A 121 7.69 -22.36 -18.48
CA GLY A 121 7.82 -21.18 -19.35
C GLY A 121 7.66 -21.46 -20.86
N GLY A 122 7.14 -22.63 -21.23
CA GLY A 122 6.86 -23.04 -22.60
C GLY A 122 5.39 -22.89 -22.99
N PHE A 123 5.09 -23.10 -24.28
CA PHE A 123 3.75 -23.00 -24.85
C PHE A 123 3.34 -24.28 -25.62
N TYR A 124 2.03 -24.46 -25.80
CA TYR A 124 1.40 -25.50 -26.60
C TYR A 124 0.29 -24.89 -27.47
N HIS A 125 0.45 -25.03 -28.79
CA HIS A 125 -0.49 -24.52 -29.80
C HIS A 125 -1.43 -25.59 -30.33
N ILE A 126 -2.65 -25.18 -30.66
CA ILE A 126 -3.64 -25.97 -31.40
C ILE A 126 -4.14 -25.13 -32.56
N CYS A 127 -3.85 -25.54 -33.80
CA CYS A 127 -4.33 -24.84 -35.00
C CYS A 127 -5.61 -25.48 -35.57
N GLY A 128 -6.49 -24.68 -36.17
CA GLY A 128 -7.67 -25.13 -36.92
C GLY A 128 -7.40 -25.35 -38.41
N GLU A 129 -8.15 -26.24 -39.07
CA GLU A 129 -8.25 -26.28 -40.55
C GLU A 129 -9.53 -25.57 -41.01
N ASP A 130 -9.41 -24.61 -41.93
CA ASP A 130 -10.56 -24.06 -42.68
C ASP A 130 -10.97 -25.02 -43.82
N ASP A 131 -11.86 -25.97 -43.53
CA ASP A 131 -12.50 -26.81 -44.56
C ASP A 131 -13.80 -26.21 -45.12
N GLY A 132 -14.06 -24.93 -44.87
CA GLY A 132 -15.20 -24.19 -45.39
C GLY A 132 -16.55 -24.57 -44.75
N ARG A 133 -16.57 -25.21 -43.58
CA ARG A 133 -17.80 -25.65 -42.89
C ARG A 133 -18.19 -24.88 -41.63
N GLY A 134 -17.71 -23.66 -41.41
CA GLY A 134 -18.21 -22.72 -40.39
C GLY A 134 -18.31 -23.25 -38.95
N PHE A 135 -17.56 -22.69 -38.01
CA PHE A 135 -17.39 -23.23 -36.65
C PHE A 135 -17.03 -24.73 -36.66
N GLY A 136 -15.92 -25.05 -37.34
CA GLY A 136 -15.28 -26.35 -37.29
C GLY A 136 -13.84 -26.20 -36.82
N PHE A 137 -13.55 -26.55 -35.57
CA PHE A 137 -12.23 -27.13 -35.29
C PHE A 137 -12.22 -28.50 -35.97
N SER A 138 -11.95 -28.54 -37.27
CA SER A 138 -11.61 -29.78 -37.97
C SER A 138 -10.14 -30.04 -37.74
N ILE A 139 -9.83 -31.10 -37.00
CA ILE A 139 -8.47 -31.66 -36.94
C ILE A 139 -8.59 -33.06 -37.53
N ALA A 140 -7.98 -33.27 -38.69
CA ALA A 140 -8.28 -34.38 -39.58
C ALA A 140 -8.20 -35.77 -38.93
N ASP A 141 -9.14 -36.62 -39.36
CA ASP A 141 -9.44 -37.95 -38.84
C ASP A 141 -8.45 -39.05 -39.29
N SER A 142 -8.80 -40.30 -38.97
CA SER A 142 -8.08 -41.54 -39.31
C SER A 142 -7.70 -41.77 -40.79
N SER A 143 -8.07 -40.89 -41.72
CA SER A 143 -7.75 -40.98 -43.15
C SER A 143 -6.85 -39.87 -43.73
N GLY A 144 -6.31 -38.97 -42.89
CA GLY A 144 -4.98 -38.39 -43.13
C GLY A 144 -4.86 -36.92 -43.59
N ASN A 145 -4.20 -36.16 -42.70
CA ASN A 145 -3.32 -34.98 -42.85
C ASN A 145 -3.99 -33.60 -42.71
N GLN A 146 -3.46 -32.57 -41.99
CA GLN A 146 -2.26 -32.39 -41.11
C GLN A 146 -2.47 -31.19 -40.14
N VAL A 147 -1.94 -31.20 -38.90
CA VAL A 147 -1.90 -30.03 -37.97
C VAL A 147 -0.50 -29.86 -37.36
N SER A 148 0.03 -28.64 -37.33
CA SER A 148 1.36 -28.24 -36.83
C SER A 148 1.41 -28.04 -35.31
N GLN A 149 2.52 -28.43 -34.69
CA GLN A 149 2.82 -28.24 -33.27
C GLN A 149 4.15 -27.47 -33.13
N PHE A 150 4.18 -26.41 -32.34
CA PHE A 150 5.42 -25.75 -31.93
C PHE A 150 5.57 -25.81 -30.40
N SER A 151 6.72 -26.30 -29.95
CA SER A 151 7.21 -26.09 -28.58
C SER A 151 8.72 -25.84 -28.66
N ASN A 152 9.27 -25.08 -27.72
CA ASN A 152 10.70 -24.72 -27.69
C ASN A 152 11.63 -25.90 -27.33
N SER A 153 11.15 -27.15 -27.41
CA SER A 153 11.95 -28.35 -27.18
C SER A 153 12.37 -28.97 -28.52
N SER A 154 13.67 -28.97 -28.77
CA SER A 154 14.25 -29.65 -29.92
C SER A 154 13.98 -31.17 -29.87
N VAL A 155 13.52 -31.72 -30.99
CA VAL A 155 13.51 -33.15 -31.39
C VAL A 155 12.27 -33.96 -30.98
N THR A 156 11.15 -33.78 -31.68
CA THR A 156 10.57 -34.74 -32.66
C THR A 156 9.25 -34.17 -33.19
N ASN A 157 9.18 -33.83 -34.49
CA ASN A 157 7.90 -33.56 -35.17
C ASN A 157 7.12 -34.88 -35.30
N THR A 158 6.38 -35.26 -34.26
CA THR A 158 5.39 -36.33 -34.33
C THR A 158 4.00 -35.70 -34.38
N TRP A 159 3.44 -35.70 -35.57
CA TRP A 159 2.10 -35.23 -35.93
C TRP A 159 1.03 -36.11 -35.25
N ALA A 160 0.54 -35.70 -34.08
CA ALA A 160 -0.56 -36.38 -33.39
C ALA A 160 -1.80 -35.47 -33.37
N SER A 161 -2.87 -35.90 -34.03
CA SER A 161 -4.16 -35.20 -34.04
C SER A 161 -4.86 -35.29 -32.67
N LEU A 162 -5.65 -34.28 -32.32
CA LEU A 162 -6.69 -34.43 -31.29
C LEU A 162 -7.75 -35.43 -31.79
N TYR A 163 -8.33 -36.24 -30.89
CA TYR A 163 -9.39 -37.19 -31.24
C TYR A 163 -10.61 -37.02 -30.34
N GLU A 164 -11.81 -37.28 -30.88
CA GLU A 164 -13.03 -37.37 -30.07
C GLU A 164 -12.95 -38.58 -29.13
N PRO A 165 -13.17 -38.40 -27.81
CA PRO A 165 -13.14 -39.50 -26.86
C PRO A 165 -14.29 -40.47 -27.16
N THR A 166 -13.95 -41.75 -27.29
CA THR A 166 -14.92 -42.78 -27.68
C THR A 166 -15.82 -43.21 -26.51
N THR A 167 -15.42 -42.91 -25.27
CA THR A 167 -16.21 -43.20 -24.05
C THR A 167 -16.06 -42.12 -22.96
N LEU A 168 -17.04 -42.04 -22.05
CA LEU A 168 -17.16 -41.03 -20.99
C LEU A 168 -16.04 -41.05 -19.90
N GLY A 169 -15.00 -41.86 -20.07
CA GLY A 169 -13.88 -42.03 -19.13
C GLY A 169 -12.49 -41.78 -19.73
N ASP A 170 -12.42 -41.32 -20.98
CA ASP A 170 -11.16 -41.03 -21.67
C ASP A 170 -10.55 -39.67 -21.24
N CYS A 171 -11.32 -38.80 -20.59
CA CYS A 171 -10.88 -37.52 -20.05
C CYS A 171 -10.51 -37.64 -18.56
N THR A 172 -9.30 -37.21 -18.18
CA THR A 172 -8.80 -37.25 -16.79
C THR A 172 -9.26 -36.07 -15.93
N SER A 173 -9.80 -35.00 -16.54
CA SER A 173 -10.15 -33.76 -15.84
C SER A 173 -11.57 -33.27 -16.14
N GLY A 174 -12.26 -32.70 -15.14
CA GLY A 174 -13.53 -31.97 -15.29
C GLY A 174 -13.36 -30.49 -15.64
N VAL A 175 -12.37 -30.12 -16.44
CA VAL A 175 -12.14 -28.73 -16.88
C VAL A 175 -13.23 -28.32 -17.87
N GLN A 176 -14.07 -27.36 -17.50
CA GLN A 176 -15.07 -26.74 -18.39
C GLN A 176 -14.66 -25.29 -18.69
N THR A 177 -14.27 -25.00 -19.93
CA THR A 177 -14.09 -23.63 -20.43
C THR A 177 -15.14 -23.37 -21.50
N VAL A 178 -15.88 -22.26 -21.38
CA VAL A 178 -16.96 -21.88 -22.31
C VAL A 178 -16.46 -20.75 -23.23
N ILE A 179 -16.52 -20.95 -24.55
CA ILE A 179 -16.25 -19.91 -25.56
C ILE A 179 -17.61 -19.48 -26.15
N TRP A 180 -17.95 -18.18 -26.12
CA TRP A 180 -19.21 -17.63 -26.65
C TRP A 180 -19.03 -17.10 -28.08
N SER A 181 -20.01 -17.33 -28.96
CA SER A 181 -20.23 -16.54 -30.17
C SER A 181 -21.68 -16.05 -30.21
N HIS A 182 -21.91 -14.83 -30.69
CA HIS A 182 -23.24 -14.24 -30.81
C HIS A 182 -23.71 -14.32 -32.26
N ASP A 183 -24.87 -14.94 -32.50
CA ASP A 183 -25.52 -15.00 -33.81
C ASP A 183 -25.95 -13.61 -34.29
N TYR A 184 -25.57 -13.22 -35.50
CA TYR A 184 -26.12 -12.05 -36.21
C TYR A 184 -27.16 -12.46 -37.26
N PRO A 185 -28.32 -11.79 -37.36
CA PRO A 185 -29.17 -11.88 -38.52
C PRO A 185 -28.75 -10.87 -39.60
N THR A 186 -28.42 -11.43 -40.77
CA THR A 186 -28.45 -10.90 -42.14
C THR A 186 -28.79 -9.41 -42.35
N SER A 187 -27.80 -8.61 -42.77
CA SER A 187 -28.01 -7.54 -43.76
C SER A 187 -26.75 -7.34 -44.62
N SER A 188 -26.95 -6.96 -45.87
CA SER A 188 -26.16 -7.28 -47.06
C SER A 188 -24.88 -6.50 -47.31
N ASP A 189 -24.38 -5.73 -46.35
CA ASP A 189 -23.28 -4.80 -46.57
C ASP A 189 -22.14 -5.18 -45.63
N GLY A 190 -21.39 -6.20 -46.05
CA GLY A 190 -20.22 -6.72 -45.34
C GLY A 190 -19.08 -5.71 -45.30
N GLU A 191 -19.06 -4.88 -44.25
CA GLU A 191 -17.88 -4.30 -43.61
C GLU A 191 -18.22 -3.95 -42.15
N SER A 192 -17.61 -4.63 -41.17
CA SER A 192 -17.74 -4.32 -39.75
C SER A 192 -16.87 -3.13 -39.37
N TRP A 193 -17.38 -1.91 -39.53
CA TRP A 193 -16.82 -0.72 -38.90
C TRP A 193 -17.48 -0.48 -37.54
N LEU A 194 -16.69 -0.40 -36.48
CA LEU A 194 -17.10 0.21 -35.22
C LEU A 194 -17.34 1.72 -35.49
N ARG A 195 -18.61 2.11 -35.66
CA ARG A 195 -18.99 3.52 -35.72
C ARG A 195 -18.93 4.13 -34.33
N CYS A 196 -17.99 5.05 -34.15
CA CYS A 196 -18.06 6.09 -33.12
C CYS A 196 -19.29 6.96 -33.39
N PHE A 197 -20.13 7.17 -32.37
CA PHE A 197 -21.01 8.34 -32.38
C PHE A 197 -20.14 9.57 -32.07
N THR A 198 -19.78 10.31 -33.11
CA THR A 198 -19.38 11.71 -33.00
C THR A 198 -20.62 12.55 -33.25
N ASP A 199 -21.28 13.02 -32.19
CA ASP A 199 -22.10 14.23 -32.26
C ASP A 199 -21.31 15.30 -31.51
N GLY A 200 -20.76 16.23 -32.30
CA GLY A 200 -19.65 17.07 -31.92
C GLY A 200 -20.00 18.24 -30.98
N VAL A 201 -18.98 18.66 -30.24
CA VAL A 201 -18.75 20.04 -29.81
C VAL A 201 -17.23 20.25 -29.71
N SER A 202 -16.75 21.38 -30.21
CA SER A 202 -15.33 21.80 -30.25
C SER A 202 -14.79 22.13 -28.84
N PRO A 203 -13.53 21.80 -28.50
CA PRO A 203 -12.98 21.86 -27.13
C PRO A 203 -12.39 23.23 -26.72
N LEU A 204 -12.76 24.32 -27.39
CA LEU A 204 -12.27 25.67 -27.05
C LEU A 204 -13.47 26.57 -26.81
N GLY A 205 -13.76 26.89 -25.55
CA GLY A 205 -14.89 27.71 -25.12
C GLY A 205 -14.89 29.12 -25.70
N PHE A 206 -15.39 29.28 -26.93
CA PHE A 206 -15.83 30.54 -27.51
C PHE A 206 -17.32 30.43 -27.85
N TYR A 207 -18.12 31.37 -27.35
CA TYR A 207 -19.49 31.57 -27.84
C TYR A 207 -19.46 32.54 -29.02
N ASP A 208 -20.02 32.11 -30.15
CA ASP A 208 -20.44 32.97 -31.26
C ASP A 208 -21.89 33.40 -31.00
N ASP A 209 -22.14 34.69 -30.82
CA ASP A 209 -23.49 35.23 -30.67
C ASP A 209 -24.17 35.52 -32.02
N GLY A 210 -23.52 35.16 -33.13
CA GLY A 210 -24.00 35.35 -34.49
C GLY A 210 -23.69 36.73 -35.06
N SER A 211 -22.83 37.54 -34.43
CA SER A 211 -22.48 38.90 -34.90
C SER A 211 -21.01 39.15 -35.21
N GLY A 212 -20.12 38.17 -35.00
CA GLY A 212 -18.74 38.22 -35.51
C GLY A 212 -17.76 39.17 -34.80
N ASN A 213 -17.96 39.48 -33.52
CA ASN A 213 -16.92 40.11 -32.68
C ASN A 213 -16.78 39.39 -31.32
N PHE A 214 -15.55 39.12 -30.89
CA PHE A 214 -15.21 38.48 -29.62
C PHE A 214 -14.88 39.52 -28.53
N TYR A 215 -15.37 39.36 -27.29
CA TYR A 215 -14.95 40.16 -26.13
C TYR A 215 -14.71 39.30 -24.87
N VAL A 216 -13.69 39.70 -24.11
CA VAL A 216 -13.29 39.18 -22.78
C VAL A 216 -13.73 40.19 -21.70
N PRO A 217 -14.24 39.79 -20.52
CA PRO A 217 -14.34 40.71 -19.39
C PRO A 217 -13.05 40.67 -18.55
N THR A 218 -12.38 41.81 -18.43
CA THR A 218 -11.39 42.10 -17.36
C THR A 218 -12.10 42.41 -16.04
N PRO A 219 -11.64 41.88 -14.89
CA PRO A 219 -10.80 42.65 -13.95
C PRO A 219 -9.75 41.77 -13.22
N GLY A 220 -8.53 42.21 -12.87
CA GLY A 220 -8.18 43.51 -12.30
C GLY A 220 -8.18 43.48 -10.77
N SER A 221 -7.30 42.70 -10.13
CA SER A 221 -6.53 43.13 -8.94
C SER A 221 -5.50 42.06 -8.57
N ALA A 222 -4.27 42.53 -8.34
CA ALA A 222 -3.13 41.73 -7.97
C ALA A 222 -3.30 41.09 -6.58
N ASN A 223 -2.84 39.83 -6.49
CA ASN A 223 -2.54 38.99 -5.32
C ASN A 223 -3.32 37.67 -5.36
N CYS A 224 -3.03 36.79 -6.32
CA CYS A 224 -3.34 35.37 -6.17
C CYS A 224 -2.02 34.65 -5.86
N THR A 225 -1.80 34.40 -4.58
CA THR A 225 -0.93 33.30 -4.15
C THR A 225 -1.80 32.48 -3.22
N ILE A 226 -2.55 31.53 -3.78
CA ILE A 226 -3.06 30.43 -2.98
C ILE A 226 -2.98 29.19 -3.87
N ALA A 227 -1.94 28.37 -3.64
CA ALA A 227 -1.97 27.01 -4.15
C ALA A 227 -3.18 26.34 -3.51
N THR A 228 -4.09 25.81 -4.33
CA THR A 228 -5.33 25.24 -3.82
C THR A 228 -5.02 23.99 -2.98
N PRO A 229 -5.48 23.93 -1.73
CA PRO A 229 -5.30 22.79 -0.82
C PRO A 229 -5.96 21.50 -1.32
N VAL A 230 -6.87 21.64 -2.28
CA VAL A 230 -7.53 20.54 -2.96
C VAL A 230 -7.14 20.51 -4.42
N TYR A 231 -7.07 19.28 -4.91
CA TYR A 231 -6.87 19.00 -6.29
C TYR A 231 -7.96 18.07 -6.81
N VAL A 232 -8.78 18.57 -7.74
CA VAL A 232 -9.99 17.91 -8.24
C VAL A 232 -9.69 17.13 -9.51
N ASN A 233 -9.83 15.80 -9.42
CA ASN A 233 -9.54 14.88 -10.51
C ASN A 233 -10.51 14.95 -11.67
N THR A 234 -11.79 14.86 -11.33
CA THR A 234 -12.87 14.96 -12.30
C THR A 234 -13.95 15.82 -11.76
N VAL A 235 -14.70 16.45 -12.66
CA VAL A 235 -16.03 16.92 -12.36
C VAL A 235 -16.95 16.54 -13.50
N LYS A 236 -18.12 15.99 -13.18
CA LYS A 236 -19.19 15.65 -14.10
C LYS A 236 -20.43 16.41 -13.68
N TYR A 237 -21.12 17.03 -14.64
CA TYR A 237 -22.44 17.59 -14.39
C TYR A 237 -23.45 17.01 -15.38
N HIS A 238 -24.27 16.08 -14.89
CA HIS A 238 -25.33 15.42 -15.66
C HIS A 238 -26.54 15.11 -14.77
N ASP A 239 -27.75 15.03 -15.33
CA ASP A 239 -28.98 14.69 -14.60
C ASP A 239 -29.25 15.51 -13.33
N ASN A 240 -28.94 16.83 -13.36
CA ASN A 240 -29.02 17.71 -12.18
C ASN A 240 -28.13 17.26 -11.00
N ILE A 241 -27.09 16.45 -11.25
CA ILE A 241 -26.10 16.01 -10.28
C ILE A 241 -24.74 16.53 -10.73
N VAL A 242 -24.05 17.22 -9.83
CA VAL A 242 -22.61 17.51 -9.98
C VAL A 242 -21.87 16.49 -9.15
N SER A 243 -21.06 15.65 -9.78
CA SER A 243 -20.14 14.76 -9.08
C SER A 243 -18.70 15.14 -9.38
N TRP A 244 -17.83 15.01 -8.40
CA TRP A 244 -16.41 15.25 -8.59
C TRP A 244 -15.59 14.23 -7.81
N GLN A 245 -14.42 13.95 -8.33
CA GLN A 245 -13.43 13.15 -7.65
C GLN A 245 -12.24 14.03 -7.27
N THR A 246 -11.57 13.78 -6.16
CA THR A 246 -10.34 14.47 -5.77
C THR A 246 -9.13 13.56 -5.80
N GLY A 247 -7.99 14.11 -6.21
CA GLY A 247 -6.70 13.40 -6.18
C GLY A 247 -6.01 13.57 -4.85
N LEU A 248 -6.19 14.74 -4.26
CA LEU A 248 -5.63 15.12 -2.99
C LEU A 248 -6.52 16.16 -2.31
N GLU A 249 -6.61 16.02 -0.99
CA GLU A 249 -7.23 16.99 -0.09
C GLU A 249 -6.29 17.20 1.10
N PHE A 250 -5.82 18.42 1.28
CA PHE A 250 -4.93 18.80 2.37
C PHE A 250 -5.46 20.05 3.04
N LYS A 251 -5.43 20.14 4.39
CA LYS A 251 -6.01 21.29 5.11
C LYS A 251 -7.44 21.57 4.64
N HIS A 252 -8.13 20.51 4.25
CA HIS A 252 -9.36 20.61 3.51
C HIS A 252 -10.50 20.05 4.33
N LEU A 253 -11.57 20.80 4.35
CA LEU A 253 -12.75 20.46 5.09
C LEU A 253 -13.85 19.89 4.19
N GLY A 254 -14.01 20.45 2.99
CA GLY A 254 -15.11 20.10 2.10
C GLY A 254 -15.42 21.18 1.07
N PHE A 255 -16.52 21.02 0.34
CA PHE A 255 -16.84 21.80 -0.86
C PHE A 255 -18.11 22.61 -0.73
N ASN A 256 -18.07 23.83 -1.27
CA ASN A 256 -19.23 24.61 -1.64
C ASN A 256 -19.42 24.60 -3.16
N LEU A 257 -20.67 24.73 -3.60
CA LEU A 257 -21.04 24.91 -5.00
C LEU A 257 -21.77 26.23 -5.15
N TYR A 258 -21.51 26.96 -6.23
CA TYR A 258 -22.18 28.22 -6.56
C TYR A 258 -22.76 28.19 -7.96
N ASP A 259 -23.82 28.94 -8.23
CA ASP A 259 -24.27 29.19 -9.60
C ASP A 259 -23.39 30.22 -10.31
N SER A 260 -23.62 30.42 -11.61
CA SER A 260 -22.91 31.42 -12.42
C SER A 260 -23.09 32.87 -11.95
N ASN A 261 -24.10 33.16 -11.13
CA ASN A 261 -24.34 34.47 -10.53
C ASN A 261 -23.65 34.62 -9.16
N GLY A 262 -22.95 33.59 -8.68
CA GLY A 262 -22.28 33.57 -7.39
C GLY A 262 -23.20 33.25 -6.20
N ASN A 263 -24.41 32.75 -6.43
CA ASN A 263 -25.28 32.28 -5.35
C ASN A 263 -24.88 30.87 -4.92
N LYS A 264 -24.74 30.65 -3.61
CA LYS A 264 -24.39 29.34 -3.05
C LYS A 264 -25.53 28.34 -3.24
N LEU A 265 -25.22 27.17 -3.81
CA LEU A 265 -26.15 26.10 -4.18
C LEU A 265 -26.34 25.06 -3.08
N ASN A 266 -25.30 24.84 -2.26
CA ASN A 266 -25.36 23.92 -1.13
C ASN A 266 -25.58 24.70 0.17
N GLN A 267 -26.62 24.31 0.92
CA GLN A 267 -26.90 24.94 2.23
C GLN A 267 -25.89 24.54 3.31
N LYS A 268 -25.36 23.31 3.22
CA LYS A 268 -24.32 22.77 4.10
C LYS A 268 -23.11 22.43 3.25
N LEU A 269 -21.91 22.66 3.80
CA LEU A 269 -20.67 22.27 3.15
C LEU A 269 -20.68 20.74 2.90
N ILE A 270 -20.08 20.33 1.79
CA ILE A 270 -20.01 18.92 1.41
C ILE A 270 -18.68 18.41 1.93
N ILE A 271 -18.74 17.70 3.04
CA ILE A 271 -17.58 17.32 3.85
C ILE A 271 -16.64 16.46 3.03
N SER A 272 -15.35 16.64 3.26
CA SER A 272 -14.33 15.67 2.88
C SER A 272 -14.48 14.38 3.71
N ASP A 273 -15.04 13.34 3.10
CA ASP A 273 -15.11 11.98 3.61
C ASP A 273 -14.58 10.97 2.57
N GLN A 274 -13.47 10.30 2.90
CA GLN A 274 -12.88 9.29 2.03
C GLN A 274 -13.86 8.11 1.82
N PRO A 275 -13.94 7.53 0.60
CA PRO A 275 -13.02 7.71 -0.53
C PRO A 275 -13.49 8.72 -1.59
N ASN A 276 -12.76 9.84 -1.70
CA ASN A 276 -12.54 10.81 -2.81
C ASN A 276 -13.61 11.08 -3.88
N ASN A 277 -14.84 10.63 -3.74
CA ASN A 277 -15.91 10.76 -4.73
C ASN A 277 -17.08 11.46 -4.08
N TYR A 278 -17.38 12.64 -4.58
CA TYR A 278 -18.45 13.47 -4.11
C TYR A 278 -19.54 13.55 -5.16
N SER A 279 -20.77 13.71 -4.70
CA SER A 279 -21.89 14.04 -5.56
C SER A 279 -22.85 14.96 -4.84
N PHE A 280 -23.42 15.89 -5.59
CA PHE A 280 -24.40 16.84 -5.08
C PHE A 280 -25.56 16.96 -6.06
N GLY A 281 -26.75 16.61 -5.59
CA GLY A 281 -27.99 16.81 -6.34
C GLY A 281 -28.46 18.26 -6.23
N LEU A 282 -28.58 18.92 -7.37
CA LEU A 282 -29.14 20.27 -7.50
C LEU A 282 -30.67 20.17 -7.42
N LYS A 283 -31.22 20.32 -6.22
CA LYS A 283 -32.68 20.26 -5.96
C LYS A 283 -33.41 21.38 -6.70
N GLU A 284 -34.25 21.07 -7.69
CA GLU A 284 -35.10 21.96 -8.53
C GLU A 284 -34.43 23.18 -9.20
N ILE A 285 -33.16 23.45 -8.89
CA ILE A 285 -32.31 24.49 -9.44
C ILE A 285 -31.52 23.84 -10.57
N ASN A 286 -31.66 24.35 -11.79
CA ASN A 286 -31.03 23.79 -12.99
C ASN A 286 -30.14 24.84 -13.66
N PRO A 287 -29.01 25.22 -13.02
CA PRO A 287 -28.14 26.25 -13.54
C PRO A 287 -27.37 25.71 -14.75
N ASP A 288 -27.10 26.60 -15.71
CA ASP A 288 -26.30 26.26 -16.89
C ASP A 288 -24.82 26.00 -16.54
N ALA A 289 -24.37 26.49 -15.38
CA ALA A 289 -23.02 26.26 -14.86
C ALA A 289 -22.99 26.23 -13.32
N VAL A 290 -22.03 25.49 -12.77
CA VAL A 290 -21.76 25.40 -11.34
C VAL A 290 -20.29 25.70 -11.06
N ILE A 291 -19.98 26.50 -10.05
CA ILE A 291 -18.62 26.78 -9.59
C ILE A 291 -18.35 25.90 -8.37
N LEU A 292 -17.33 25.06 -8.44
CA LEU A 292 -16.85 24.29 -7.29
C LEU A 292 -15.88 25.13 -6.47
N ALA A 293 -16.02 25.13 -5.15
CA ALA A 293 -15.12 25.84 -4.24
C ALA A 293 -14.69 24.91 -3.09
N SER A 294 -13.39 24.80 -2.85
CA SER A 294 -12.86 24.09 -1.69
C SER A 294 -12.83 25.02 -0.48
N VAL A 295 -13.12 24.48 0.69
CA VAL A 295 -13.02 25.19 1.96
C VAL A 295 -11.95 24.55 2.82
N ASP A 296 -11.11 25.40 3.40
CA ASP A 296 -9.98 25.00 4.21
C ASP A 296 -10.38 24.76 5.67
N THR A 297 -9.48 24.13 6.43
CA THR A 297 -9.66 23.95 7.87
C THR A 297 -9.77 25.27 8.63
N ASP A 298 -9.28 26.38 8.07
CA ASP A 298 -9.41 27.72 8.66
C ASP A 298 -10.64 28.51 8.16
N GLY A 299 -11.48 27.91 7.31
CA GLY A 299 -12.65 28.57 6.72
C GLY A 299 -12.38 29.39 5.46
N THR A 300 -11.13 29.50 5.02
CA THR A 300 -10.81 30.13 3.75
C THR A 300 -11.40 29.33 2.60
N GLU A 301 -12.13 30.00 1.71
CA GLU A 301 -12.70 29.37 0.52
C GLU A 301 -11.90 29.72 -0.74
N HIS A 302 -11.57 28.69 -1.52
CA HIS A 302 -10.91 28.82 -2.82
C HIS A 302 -11.83 28.34 -3.93
N ARG A 303 -12.16 29.23 -4.88
CA ARG A 303 -12.94 28.84 -6.06
C ARG A 303 -12.03 28.06 -7.02
N LEU A 304 -12.40 26.82 -7.30
CA LEU A 304 -11.63 25.88 -8.11
C LEU A 304 -11.92 26.09 -9.60
N ASP A 305 -13.10 25.69 -10.08
CA ASP A 305 -13.44 25.80 -11.50
C ASP A 305 -14.94 25.88 -11.81
N TYR A 306 -15.22 26.36 -13.04
CA TYR A 306 -16.57 26.41 -13.64
C TYR A 306 -16.90 25.10 -14.36
N VAL A 307 -18.07 24.54 -14.05
CA VAL A 307 -18.55 23.26 -14.57
C VAL A 307 -19.83 23.51 -15.36
N LEU A 308 -19.77 23.37 -16.68
CA LEU A 308 -20.94 23.56 -17.54
C LEU A 308 -21.88 22.36 -17.46
N LYS A 309 -23.18 22.61 -17.63
CA LYS A 309 -24.18 21.55 -17.69
C LYS A 309 -23.94 20.60 -18.86
N ASN A 310 -24.10 19.30 -18.60
CA ASN A 310 -23.84 18.21 -19.55
C ASN A 310 -22.38 18.12 -20.01
N THR A 311 -21.45 18.52 -19.15
CA THR A 311 -20.01 18.41 -19.43
C THR A 311 -19.31 17.56 -18.37
N GLN A 312 -18.17 17.02 -18.78
CA GLN A 312 -17.22 16.35 -17.91
C GLN A 312 -15.85 16.99 -18.13
N TYR A 313 -15.17 17.32 -17.04
CA TYR A 313 -13.79 17.77 -17.02
C TYR A 313 -12.95 16.76 -16.23
N GLY A 314 -11.69 16.58 -16.64
CA GLY A 314 -10.77 15.65 -16.01
C GLY A 314 -11.02 14.16 -16.32
N ILE A 315 -10.13 13.30 -15.83
CA ILE A 315 -10.16 11.84 -16.03
C ILE A 315 -10.42 11.15 -14.69
N GLU A 316 -11.37 10.21 -14.65
CA GLU A 316 -11.69 9.47 -13.43
C GLU A 316 -10.45 8.69 -13.00
N GLU A 317 -9.98 8.97 -11.80
CA GLU A 317 -8.93 8.18 -11.21
C GLU A 317 -9.52 6.83 -10.85
N LYS A 318 -9.05 5.79 -11.54
CA LYS A 318 -9.24 4.45 -11.06
C LYS A 318 -8.33 4.28 -9.85
N ASN A 319 -8.91 4.02 -8.69
CA ASN A 319 -8.18 3.38 -7.60
C ASN A 319 -7.73 2.03 -8.13
N VAL A 320 -6.50 1.98 -8.62
CA VAL A 320 -5.87 0.72 -8.98
C VAL A 320 -5.39 0.14 -7.65
N ASN A 321 -6.15 -0.81 -7.12
CA ASN A 321 -5.64 -1.63 -6.02
C ASN A 321 -4.32 -2.20 -6.48
N ILE A 322 -3.24 -1.76 -5.84
CA ILE A 322 -1.91 -2.28 -6.12
C ILE A 322 -1.97 -3.74 -5.72
N ASP A 323 -1.69 -4.64 -6.67
CA ASP A 323 -1.68 -6.07 -6.38
C ASP A 323 -0.44 -6.41 -5.53
N TRP A 324 -0.62 -6.33 -4.22
CA TRP A 324 0.39 -6.72 -3.25
C TRP A 324 0.48 -8.24 -3.07
N SER A 325 -0.37 -9.05 -3.72
CA SER A 325 -0.43 -10.50 -3.49
C SER A 325 0.87 -11.23 -3.86
N GLN A 326 1.67 -10.67 -4.78
CA GLN A 326 2.98 -11.20 -5.16
C GLN A 326 4.08 -10.94 -4.11
N SER A 327 3.83 -10.08 -3.11
CA SER A 327 4.83 -9.71 -2.10
C SER A 327 5.04 -10.77 -1.00
N LYS A 328 4.20 -11.81 -0.94
CA LYS A 328 4.30 -12.91 0.03
C LYS A 328 5.02 -14.11 -0.58
N HIS A 329 6.32 -14.23 -0.31
CA HIS A 329 7.04 -15.48 -0.51
C HIS A 329 7.99 -15.80 0.65
N GLU A 330 8.03 -17.10 0.95
CA GLU A 330 8.80 -17.72 2.01
C GLU A 330 10.30 -17.61 1.79
N LYS A 331 11.04 -17.53 2.90
CA LYS A 331 12.51 -17.57 2.92
C LYS A 331 13.00 -18.78 2.13
N ILE A 332 13.83 -18.53 1.11
CA ILE A 332 14.69 -19.55 0.52
C ILE A 332 15.67 -19.99 1.62
N LEU A 333 15.40 -21.14 2.23
CA LEU A 333 16.33 -21.79 3.14
C LEU A 333 17.46 -22.39 2.32
N GLU A 334 18.58 -21.68 2.26
CA GLU A 334 19.83 -22.26 1.78
C GLU A 334 20.22 -23.43 2.68
N SER A 335 20.34 -24.62 2.08
CA SER A 335 20.79 -25.84 2.72
C SER A 335 22.31 -25.78 2.96
N SER A 336 22.71 -25.04 4.00
CA SER A 336 24.07 -25.08 4.54
C SER A 336 24.13 -25.92 5.82
N ALA A 337 25.29 -26.50 6.11
CA ALA A 337 25.53 -27.41 7.23
C ALA A 337 24.96 -26.85 8.56
N ARG A 338 24.31 -27.70 9.37
CA ARG A 338 23.66 -27.32 10.64
C ARG A 338 24.66 -26.72 11.64
N ILE A 339 24.84 -25.40 11.58
CA ILE A 339 25.50 -24.61 12.61
C ILE A 339 24.38 -24.09 13.51
N TYR A 340 24.34 -24.57 14.76
CA TYR A 340 23.37 -24.08 15.74
C TYR A 340 23.71 -22.64 16.13
N GLN A 341 22.70 -21.77 16.08
CA GLN A 341 22.83 -20.37 16.48
C GLN A 341 22.96 -20.26 18.01
N THR A 342 23.71 -19.25 18.48
CA THR A 342 23.86 -18.94 19.91
C THR A 342 22.86 -17.92 20.40
N GLN A 343 22.11 -17.28 19.49
CA GLN A 343 21.02 -16.37 19.79
C GLN A 343 19.92 -16.46 18.71
N ILE A 344 18.71 -16.05 19.07
CA ILE A 344 17.53 -15.97 18.19
C ILE A 344 16.66 -14.78 18.60
N LYS A 345 15.92 -14.18 17.67
CA LYS A 345 14.95 -13.12 17.95
C LYS A 345 13.57 -13.71 18.18
N VAL A 346 12.83 -13.13 19.10
CA VAL A 346 11.48 -13.52 19.49
C VAL A 346 10.59 -12.28 19.34
N LEU A 347 9.72 -12.29 18.34
CA LEU A 347 8.82 -11.20 17.99
C LEU A 347 7.49 -11.41 18.71
N VAL A 348 7.15 -10.47 19.61
CA VAL A 348 5.95 -10.49 20.44
C VAL A 348 4.97 -9.47 19.89
N SER A 349 3.85 -9.95 19.34
CA SER A 349 2.80 -9.11 18.75
C SER A 349 1.68 -8.78 19.73
N ASP A 350 1.49 -9.62 20.76
CA ASP A 350 0.48 -9.46 21.81
C ASP A 350 1.12 -9.41 23.19
N SER A 351 0.63 -8.51 24.04
CA SER A 351 1.05 -8.47 25.44
C SER A 351 0.44 -9.62 26.24
N GLY A 352 1.21 -10.20 27.17
CA GLY A 352 0.74 -11.26 28.07
C GLY A 352 1.72 -12.43 28.17
N ILE A 353 1.17 -13.61 28.50
CA ILE A 353 1.95 -14.83 28.67
C ILE A 353 2.35 -15.38 27.30
N GLN A 354 3.66 -15.35 27.03
CA GLN A 354 4.27 -15.88 25.82
C GLN A 354 4.71 -17.33 26.04
N ARG A 355 4.54 -18.18 25.04
CA ARG A 355 4.94 -19.59 25.04
C ARG A 355 5.79 -19.90 23.83
N VAL A 356 7.04 -20.28 24.07
CA VAL A 356 8.00 -20.70 23.04
C VAL A 356 8.22 -22.20 23.15
N LEU A 357 7.79 -22.96 22.15
CA LEU A 357 8.04 -24.40 22.11
C LEU A 357 9.51 -24.68 21.78
N VAL A 358 10.11 -25.66 22.47
CA VAL A 358 11.49 -26.08 22.14
C VAL A 358 11.57 -26.70 20.75
N SER A 359 10.49 -27.30 20.25
CA SER A 359 10.38 -27.76 18.85
C SER A 359 10.60 -26.63 17.85
N ASP A 360 10.11 -25.43 18.15
CA ASP A 360 10.14 -24.29 17.24
C ASP A 360 11.52 -23.61 17.29
N LEU A 361 12.15 -23.60 18.45
CA LEU A 361 13.56 -23.22 18.57
C LEU A 361 14.46 -24.16 17.75
N LEU A 362 14.19 -25.47 17.78
CA LEU A 362 14.94 -26.46 17.00
C LEU A 362 14.73 -26.30 15.49
N SER A 363 13.52 -25.95 15.03
CA SER A 363 13.25 -25.70 13.61
C SER A 363 13.99 -24.46 13.08
N GLN A 364 14.29 -23.50 13.97
CA GLN A 364 15.11 -22.31 13.68
C GLN A 364 16.61 -22.51 13.94
N ASN A 365 17.10 -23.76 14.04
CA ASN A 365 18.50 -24.08 14.33
C ASN A 365 19.03 -23.46 15.64
N PHE A 366 18.19 -23.30 16.66
CA PHE A 366 18.57 -22.86 18.01
C PHE A 366 18.39 -24.01 19.02
N ASN A 367 19.45 -24.79 19.24
CA ASN A 367 19.36 -26.00 20.08
C ASN A 367 19.61 -25.74 21.56
N VAL A 368 18.55 -25.89 22.35
CA VAL A 368 18.56 -25.78 23.81
C VAL A 368 18.40 -27.11 24.54
N VAL A 369 18.18 -28.22 23.82
CA VAL A 369 17.94 -29.54 24.42
C VAL A 369 19.16 -29.99 25.23
N GLY A 370 18.91 -30.55 26.41
CA GLY A 370 19.95 -30.98 27.36
C GLY A 370 20.59 -29.85 28.16
N LYS A 371 20.36 -28.57 27.80
CA LYS A 371 20.82 -27.43 28.59
C LYS A 371 19.89 -27.21 29.79
N SER A 372 20.40 -26.53 30.82
CA SER A 372 19.54 -26.03 31.89
C SER A 372 18.83 -24.76 31.42
N ILE A 373 17.63 -24.48 31.94
CA ILE A 373 17.00 -23.16 31.75
C ILE A 373 17.95 -22.03 32.15
N LYS A 374 18.85 -22.25 33.13
CA LYS A 374 19.92 -21.31 33.55
C LYS A 374 20.90 -20.92 32.44
N ASN A 375 20.96 -21.69 31.36
CA ASN A 375 21.78 -21.37 30.20
C ASN A 375 21.07 -20.45 29.20
N LEU A 376 19.84 -20.00 29.48
CA LEU A 376 19.10 -19.12 28.58
C LEU A 376 18.94 -17.71 29.18
N GLN A 377 19.05 -16.68 28.34
CA GLN A 377 18.79 -15.29 28.70
C GLN A 377 17.93 -14.64 27.63
N LEU A 378 16.78 -14.10 28.03
CA LEU A 378 15.94 -13.28 27.18
C LEU A 378 16.17 -11.81 27.53
N THR A 379 16.32 -10.94 26.54
CA THR A 379 16.48 -9.51 26.76
C THR A 379 15.62 -8.67 25.82
N ARG A 380 15.12 -7.54 26.31
CA ARG A 380 14.55 -6.42 25.52
C ARG A 380 15.12 -5.12 26.07
N ASN A 381 15.50 -4.17 25.23
CA ASN A 381 16.13 -2.90 25.67
C ASN A 381 17.31 -3.07 26.64
N ASN A 382 18.12 -4.11 26.41
CA ASN A 382 19.22 -4.53 27.30
C ASN A 382 18.79 -4.94 28.72
N GLU A 383 17.49 -4.95 29.02
CA GLU A 383 16.94 -5.48 30.27
C GLU A 383 16.73 -6.99 30.16
N THR A 384 17.04 -7.73 31.22
CA THR A 384 16.84 -9.18 31.23
C THR A 384 15.42 -9.51 31.63
N ILE A 385 14.74 -10.29 30.80
CA ILE A 385 13.38 -10.77 31.05
C ILE A 385 13.44 -12.16 31.72
N PRO A 386 12.76 -12.38 32.86
CA PRO A 386 12.77 -13.65 33.55
C PRO A 386 12.03 -14.72 32.74
N LEU A 387 12.62 -15.92 32.70
CA LEU A 387 12.05 -17.10 32.02
C LEU A 387 11.50 -18.11 33.03
N TYR A 388 10.46 -18.82 32.65
CA TYR A 388 9.91 -19.99 33.33
C TYR A 388 9.99 -21.24 32.43
N LEU A 389 10.27 -22.40 33.03
CA LEU A 389 10.25 -23.70 32.37
C LEU A 389 9.36 -24.61 33.19
N ASP A 390 8.25 -25.06 32.61
CA ASP A 390 7.34 -26.00 33.27
C ASP A 390 7.81 -27.43 33.01
N SER A 391 8.86 -27.86 33.73
CA SER A 391 9.42 -29.19 33.58
C SER A 391 9.90 -29.75 34.90
N ASN A 392 9.60 -31.03 35.15
CA ASN A 392 10.12 -31.79 36.29
C ASN A 392 11.61 -32.15 36.11
N SER A 393 12.19 -31.87 34.94
CA SER A 393 13.58 -32.14 34.60
C SER A 393 14.47 -30.93 34.87
N LYS A 394 15.72 -31.19 35.29
CA LYS A 394 16.76 -30.13 35.40
C LYS A 394 17.29 -29.66 34.05
N SER A 395 17.05 -30.43 33.00
CA SER A 395 17.47 -30.17 31.62
C SER A 395 16.27 -30.07 30.68
N ILE A 396 16.35 -29.14 29.73
CA ILE A 396 15.32 -28.88 28.72
C ILE A 396 15.19 -30.09 27.79
N SER A 397 13.95 -30.58 27.62
CA SER A 397 13.53 -31.61 26.67
C SER A 397 13.02 -31.00 25.37
N LYS A 398 12.95 -31.82 24.31
CA LYS A 398 12.36 -31.43 23.02
C LYS A 398 10.88 -31.04 23.13
N ASN A 399 10.15 -31.64 24.08
CA ASN A 399 8.71 -31.43 24.25
C ASN A 399 8.38 -30.33 25.27
N ASP A 400 9.39 -29.68 25.84
CA ASP A 400 9.18 -28.61 26.80
C ASP A 400 8.78 -27.31 26.09
N ALA A 401 8.22 -26.39 26.87
CA ALA A 401 7.96 -25.02 26.47
C ALA A 401 8.57 -24.04 27.49
N ILE A 402 9.03 -22.89 26.98
CA ILE A 402 9.59 -21.81 27.78
C ILE A 402 8.56 -20.68 27.80
N TYR A 403 8.29 -20.15 29.00
CA TYR A 403 7.29 -19.11 29.22
C TYR A 403 7.93 -17.82 29.74
N PHE A 404 7.35 -16.69 29.37
CA PHE A 404 7.71 -15.38 29.89
C PHE A 404 6.53 -14.39 29.76
N LEU A 405 6.58 -13.27 30.48
CA LEU A 405 5.69 -12.13 30.22
C LEU A 405 6.33 -11.23 29.17
N GLY A 406 5.66 -11.06 28.04
CA GLY A 406 6.07 -10.16 26.98
C GLY A 406 5.04 -9.06 26.78
N ASP A 407 5.51 -7.85 26.49
CA ASP A 407 4.69 -6.73 26.06
C ASP A 407 4.90 -6.48 24.57
N LYS A 408 3.83 -6.12 23.86
CA LYS A 408 3.89 -5.68 22.45
C LYS A 408 4.64 -4.36 22.28
N ALA A 409 4.91 -3.95 21.05
CA ALA A 409 5.46 -2.63 20.75
C ALA A 409 4.35 -1.57 20.71
N ASN A 410 4.68 -0.33 21.05
CA ASN A 410 3.81 0.83 20.88
C ASN A 410 4.48 1.78 19.90
N SER A 411 4.09 1.69 18.63
CA SER A 411 4.71 2.39 17.50
C SER A 411 3.74 2.46 16.34
N ILE A 412 3.83 3.50 15.51
CA ILE A 412 3.09 3.57 14.24
C ILE A 412 3.57 2.51 13.22
N TYR A 413 4.80 2.01 13.38
CA TYR A 413 5.46 1.11 12.43
C TYR A 413 5.16 -0.37 12.65
N SER A 414 4.85 -0.78 13.88
CA SER A 414 4.59 -2.19 14.22
C SER A 414 4.08 -2.34 15.64
N ASP A 415 3.25 -3.35 15.86
CA ASP A 415 2.92 -3.87 17.19
C ASP A 415 3.92 -4.97 17.65
N GLU A 416 4.84 -5.41 16.79
CA GLU A 416 5.78 -6.47 17.12
C GLU A 416 7.01 -5.94 17.86
N ALA A 417 7.16 -6.35 19.12
CA ALA A 417 8.35 -6.10 19.93
C ALA A 417 9.40 -7.20 19.73
N ILE A 418 10.67 -6.81 19.57
CA ILE A 418 11.81 -7.68 19.32
C ILE A 418 12.53 -7.97 20.64
N TYR A 419 12.43 -9.23 21.09
CA TYR A 419 13.23 -9.77 22.19
C TYR A 419 14.38 -10.59 21.62
N THR A 420 15.49 -10.72 22.36
CA THR A 420 16.61 -11.59 21.98
C THR A 420 16.84 -12.67 23.01
N LEU A 421 16.69 -13.93 22.60
CA LEU A 421 16.98 -15.12 23.39
C LEU A 421 18.39 -15.62 23.08
N ARG A 422 19.24 -15.79 24.09
CA ARG A 422 20.65 -16.20 23.96
C ARG A 422 20.99 -17.38 24.83
N ILE A 423 21.97 -18.18 24.38
CA ILE A 423 22.64 -19.18 25.21
C ILE A 423 23.79 -18.50 25.96
N VAL A 424 23.74 -18.54 27.30
CA VAL A 424 24.74 -17.97 28.20
C VAL A 424 25.26 -19.02 29.18
N GLN A 425 26.39 -18.75 29.82
CA GLN A 425 26.98 -19.69 30.78
C GLN A 425 26.08 -19.88 32.01
N ASN A 426 25.58 -18.78 32.57
CA ASN A 426 24.69 -18.81 33.73
C ASN A 426 23.87 -17.52 33.76
N ASN A 427 22.55 -17.65 33.86
CA ASN A 427 21.62 -16.56 34.11
C ASN A 427 20.73 -16.94 35.30
N THR A 428 20.69 -16.06 36.30
CA THR A 428 19.94 -16.26 37.54
C THR A 428 18.56 -15.62 37.52
N ASN A 429 18.24 -14.78 36.51
CA ASN A 429 16.97 -14.07 36.45
C ASN A 429 15.84 -14.99 35.96
N ARG A 430 15.05 -15.56 36.88
CA ARG A 430 14.00 -16.53 36.59
C ARG A 430 12.70 -16.10 37.23
N ILE A 431 11.60 -16.52 36.61
CA ILE A 431 10.30 -16.48 37.26
C ILE A 431 10.37 -17.44 38.45
N GLN A 432 10.11 -16.94 39.65
CA GLN A 432 10.23 -17.71 40.89
C GLN A 432 8.89 -18.37 41.22
N GLU A 433 8.92 -19.52 41.88
CA GLU A 433 7.68 -20.12 42.37
C GLU A 433 7.26 -19.48 43.69
N ALA A 434 5.97 -19.19 43.83
CA ALA A 434 5.36 -18.76 45.08
C ALA A 434 4.13 -19.61 45.38
N LYS A 435 3.95 -19.98 46.65
CA LYS A 435 2.75 -20.70 47.09
C LYS A 435 1.57 -19.75 47.13
N ALA A 436 0.45 -20.18 46.57
CA ALA A 436 -0.78 -19.41 46.46
C ALA A 436 -2.01 -20.25 46.82
N ALA A 437 -1.85 -21.24 47.70
CA ALA A 437 -2.95 -22.05 48.20
C ALA A 437 -4.09 -21.16 48.72
N PRO A 438 -5.35 -21.46 48.37
CA PRO A 438 -6.48 -20.60 48.71
C PRO A 438 -6.68 -20.51 50.23
N ASN A 439 -6.80 -19.29 50.74
CA ASN A 439 -7.20 -19.03 52.12
C ASN A 439 -8.71 -18.77 52.20
N TYR A 440 -9.52 -19.80 52.44
CA TYR A 440 -10.98 -19.65 52.53
C TYR A 440 -11.47 -18.82 53.74
N SER A 441 -10.57 -18.36 54.62
CA SER A 441 -10.92 -17.46 55.73
C SER A 441 -10.80 -15.97 55.40
N SER A 442 -10.15 -15.62 54.28
CA SER A 442 -10.09 -14.23 53.80
C SER A 442 -11.27 -13.90 52.90
N ASP A 443 -11.62 -12.62 52.85
CA ASP A 443 -12.62 -12.13 51.90
C ASP A 443 -12.19 -12.37 50.45
N SER A 444 -13.17 -12.65 49.61
CA SER A 444 -12.98 -12.77 48.16
C SER A 444 -13.45 -11.49 47.48
N PRO A 445 -12.56 -10.77 46.77
CA PRO A 445 -12.96 -9.62 45.97
C PRO A 445 -13.97 -10.06 44.91
N LYS A 446 -14.95 -9.20 44.65
CA LYS A 446 -16.08 -9.53 43.79
C LYS A 446 -15.93 -8.95 42.38
N PHE A 447 -15.11 -7.93 42.25
CA PHE A 447 -14.75 -7.27 41.01
C PHE A 447 -13.36 -6.66 41.13
N TYR A 448 -12.81 -6.25 39.99
CA TYR A 448 -11.66 -5.35 39.87
C TYR A 448 -12.01 -4.23 38.90
N VAL A 449 -11.25 -3.15 38.88
CA VAL A 449 -11.43 -2.09 37.87
C VAL A 449 -10.66 -2.50 36.62
N ALA A 450 -11.38 -2.85 35.56
CA ALA A 450 -10.79 -3.14 34.25
C ALA A 450 -10.62 -1.84 33.45
N ASN A 451 -9.66 -1.84 32.51
CA ASN A 451 -9.50 -0.81 31.49
C ASN A 451 -9.65 -1.46 30.10
N GLN A 452 -10.42 -0.83 29.22
CA GLN A 452 -10.66 -1.26 27.86
C GLN A 452 -10.46 -0.07 26.91
N THR A 453 -9.48 -0.19 26.01
CA THR A 453 -9.25 0.77 24.93
C THR A 453 -9.97 0.32 23.68
N ILE A 454 -10.71 1.22 23.05
CA ILE A 454 -11.48 1.02 21.81
C ILE A 454 -10.95 2.03 20.79
N GLU A 455 -10.27 1.52 19.77
CA GLU A 455 -9.50 2.31 18.80
C GLU A 455 -9.61 1.62 17.42
N GLU A 456 -10.64 1.99 16.65
CA GLU A 456 -10.88 1.41 15.32
C GLU A 456 -10.15 2.26 14.25
N ASN A 457 -8.88 1.97 13.98
CA ASN A 457 -8.00 2.77 13.11
C ASN A 457 -8.40 2.78 11.62
N ASN A 458 -9.54 3.38 11.28
CA ASN A 458 -10.17 3.29 9.97
C ASN A 458 -9.76 4.41 8.99
N HIS A 459 -9.12 5.48 9.47
CA HIS A 459 -8.78 6.66 8.66
C HIS A 459 -7.35 7.10 8.93
N TYR A 460 -6.54 7.28 7.88
CA TYR A 460 -5.20 7.84 7.99
C TYR A 460 -5.24 9.35 7.73
N GLU A 461 -4.75 10.15 8.68
CA GLU A 461 -4.75 11.61 8.63
C GLU A 461 -3.33 12.16 8.73
N PHE A 462 -2.70 12.42 7.59
CA PHE A 462 -1.31 12.93 7.54
C PHE A 462 -1.17 14.35 8.12
N SER A 463 -2.28 15.07 8.27
CA SER A 463 -2.33 16.38 8.93
C SER A 463 -2.61 16.30 10.43
N SER A 464 -2.79 15.09 11.00
CA SER A 464 -3.09 14.91 12.42
C SER A 464 -1.99 15.50 13.30
N SER A 465 -2.36 16.34 14.26
CA SER A 465 -1.44 16.86 15.27
C SER A 465 -1.06 15.84 16.34
N SER A 466 -1.75 14.69 16.40
CA SER A 466 -1.38 13.57 17.25
C SER A 466 -0.14 12.85 16.72
N SER A 467 0.59 12.18 17.63
CA SER A 467 1.70 11.31 17.26
C SER A 467 1.28 10.08 16.46
N ASP A 468 0.00 9.69 16.54
CA ASP A 468 -0.60 8.65 15.72
C ASP A 468 -1.46 9.28 14.62
N PRO A 469 -1.18 9.04 13.33
CA PRO A 469 -2.02 9.54 12.23
C PRO A 469 -3.31 8.73 12.04
N TRP A 470 -3.49 7.59 12.70
CA TRP A 470 -4.69 6.77 12.54
C TRP A 470 -5.83 7.22 13.46
N MET A 471 -7.01 7.43 12.89
CA MET A 471 -8.18 7.96 13.57
C MET A 471 -9.36 6.99 13.48
N MET A 472 -10.19 6.98 14.52
CA MET A 472 -11.43 6.19 14.56
C MET A 472 -12.54 6.80 13.73
N LYS A 473 -12.82 8.10 13.90
CA LYS A 473 -13.94 8.74 13.22
C LYS A 473 -13.76 10.23 13.04
N LYS A 474 -14.02 10.73 11.83
CA LYS A 474 -14.20 12.17 11.56
C LYS A 474 -15.59 12.63 11.99
N LEU A 475 -15.66 13.70 12.79
CA LEU A 475 -16.87 14.26 13.40
C LEU A 475 -17.05 15.73 12.99
N LEU A 476 -18.05 16.00 12.16
CA LEU A 476 -18.44 17.35 11.74
C LEU A 476 -19.84 17.71 12.20
N VAL A 477 -19.96 18.95 12.69
CA VAL A 477 -21.22 19.67 12.87
C VAL A 477 -21.21 21.00 12.11
N TYR A 478 -22.39 21.49 11.72
CA TYR A 478 -22.61 22.87 11.26
C TYR A 478 -23.18 23.68 12.42
N THR A 479 -24.16 24.54 12.16
CA THR A 479 -24.94 25.26 13.18
C THR A 479 -26.06 24.42 13.81
N GLU A 480 -26.34 23.24 13.26
CA GLU A 480 -27.38 22.33 13.77
C GLU A 480 -26.73 21.24 14.60
N PRO A 481 -27.09 21.09 15.89
CA PRO A 481 -26.47 20.10 16.76
C PRO A 481 -26.53 18.68 16.19
N LYS A 482 -25.45 17.91 16.40
CA LYS A 482 -25.34 16.53 15.94
C LYS A 482 -24.83 15.63 17.06
N THR A 483 -25.46 14.47 17.17
CA THR A 483 -25.02 13.40 18.07
C THR A 483 -24.52 12.23 17.24
N THR A 484 -23.35 11.72 17.59
CA THR A 484 -22.83 10.43 17.10
C THR A 484 -22.78 9.46 18.26
N SER A 485 -23.29 8.25 18.06
CA SER A 485 -23.49 7.27 19.13
C SER A 485 -22.80 5.95 18.82
N TRP A 486 -22.21 5.36 19.85
CA TRP A 486 -21.63 4.03 19.86
C TRP A 486 -22.30 3.17 20.91
N GLN A 487 -22.37 1.87 20.65
CA GLN A 487 -22.83 0.86 21.60
C GLN A 487 -21.71 -0.14 21.83
N PHE A 488 -21.30 -0.29 23.07
CA PHE A 488 -20.27 -1.21 23.48
C PHE A 488 -20.84 -2.25 24.44
N GLU A 489 -20.29 -3.46 24.36
CA GLU A 489 -20.51 -4.50 25.35
C GLU A 489 -19.32 -4.53 26.33
N LEU A 490 -19.62 -4.34 27.61
CA LEU A 490 -18.65 -4.44 28.71
C LEU A 490 -18.56 -5.89 29.15
N SER A 491 -17.51 -6.58 28.71
CA SER A 491 -17.26 -7.98 29.05
C SER A 491 -17.27 -8.19 30.57
N ALA A 492 -18.17 -9.05 31.03
CA ALA A 492 -18.28 -9.44 32.44
C ALA A 492 -18.43 -8.27 33.43
N LEU A 493 -19.20 -7.23 33.09
CA LEU A 493 -19.51 -6.13 34.00
C LEU A 493 -20.04 -6.66 35.35
N ALA A 494 -19.48 -6.15 36.44
CA ALA A 494 -19.91 -6.44 37.79
C ALA A 494 -21.02 -5.45 38.19
N GLU A 495 -22.18 -5.56 37.52
CA GLU A 495 -23.30 -4.61 37.58
C GLU A 495 -23.70 -4.23 39.01
N GLU A 496 -23.73 -5.21 39.93
CA GLU A 496 -24.11 -4.98 41.33
C GLU A 496 -23.13 -4.10 42.14
N TYR A 497 -21.94 -3.80 41.60
CA TYR A 497 -20.94 -2.94 42.22
C TYR A 497 -20.76 -1.60 41.52
N VAL A 498 -21.41 -1.38 40.37
CA VAL A 498 -21.41 -0.08 39.70
C VAL A 498 -22.12 0.93 40.60
N SER A 499 -21.42 1.99 40.98
CA SER A 499 -21.88 2.96 41.99
C SER A 499 -21.10 4.27 41.87
N PRO A 500 -21.50 5.36 42.55
CA PRO A 500 -20.73 6.61 42.53
C PRO A 500 -19.28 6.48 43.01
N THR A 501 -18.97 5.45 43.80
CA THR A 501 -17.60 5.15 44.27
C THR A 501 -16.84 4.19 43.34
N ASN A 502 -17.54 3.46 42.46
CA ASN A 502 -16.97 2.59 41.45
C ASN A 502 -17.74 2.76 40.12
N PRO A 503 -17.65 3.93 39.49
CA PRO A 503 -18.42 4.20 38.29
C PRO A 503 -17.80 3.51 37.07
N VAL A 504 -18.57 3.40 35.99
CA VAL A 504 -18.00 3.23 34.65
C VAL A 504 -17.53 4.58 34.17
N THR A 505 -16.27 4.74 33.79
CA THR A 505 -15.73 5.99 33.24
C THR A 505 -15.42 5.82 31.77
N VAL A 506 -15.67 6.85 30.96
CA VAL A 506 -15.22 6.91 29.57
C VAL A 506 -14.39 8.18 29.38
N SER A 507 -13.23 8.02 28.75
CA SER A 507 -12.45 9.11 28.16
C SER A 507 -12.56 9.01 26.65
N ALA A 508 -12.89 10.09 25.96
CA ALA A 508 -12.79 10.17 24.50
C ALA A 508 -11.61 11.07 24.13
N ASN A 509 -10.69 10.57 23.32
CA ASN A 509 -9.54 11.32 22.83
C ASN A 509 -9.91 11.97 21.49
N ILE A 510 -9.91 13.30 21.46
CA ILE A 510 -10.39 14.13 20.36
C ILE A 510 -9.22 14.96 19.82
N VAL A 511 -9.07 15.00 18.51
CA VAL A 511 -8.05 15.78 17.80
C VAL A 511 -8.75 16.87 16.98
N GLY A 512 -8.47 18.13 17.26
CA GLY A 512 -8.97 19.27 16.50
C GLY A 512 -8.46 19.26 15.06
N VAL A 513 -9.35 19.58 14.11
CA VAL A 513 -9.00 19.65 12.68
C VAL A 513 -9.14 21.06 12.14
N THR A 514 -10.26 21.75 12.44
CA THR A 514 -10.45 23.16 12.06
C THR A 514 -9.65 24.11 12.95
N ASP A 515 -9.21 25.24 12.38
CA ASP A 515 -8.40 26.26 13.05
C ASP A 515 -8.75 27.63 12.46
N PHE A 516 -9.85 28.23 12.92
CA PHE A 516 -10.34 29.48 12.32
C PHE A 516 -9.53 30.68 12.80
N PRO A 517 -9.37 31.73 11.98
CA PRO A 517 -8.65 32.93 12.39
C PRO A 517 -9.33 33.61 13.60
N GLY A 518 -8.67 33.62 14.75
CA GLY A 518 -9.24 34.25 15.94
C GLY A 518 -8.55 33.87 17.24
N THR A 519 -9.28 34.06 18.34
CA THR A 519 -8.92 33.57 19.69
C THR A 519 -10.12 32.91 20.38
N ASN A 520 -11.20 32.64 19.62
CA ASN A 520 -12.38 31.96 20.15
C ASN A 520 -12.18 30.47 19.93
N ASP A 521 -12.60 29.64 20.90
CA ASP A 521 -12.54 28.20 20.74
C ASP A 521 -13.33 27.74 19.50
N ASP A 522 -12.63 27.11 18.57
CA ASP A 522 -13.22 26.56 17.34
C ASP A 522 -14.10 25.33 17.58
N HIS A 523 -13.83 24.63 18.67
CA HIS A 523 -14.40 23.33 18.96
C HIS A 523 -15.25 23.33 20.23
N ASN A 524 -16.39 22.66 20.17
CA ASN A 524 -17.19 22.34 21.33
C ASN A 524 -17.72 20.91 21.20
N ILE A 525 -17.34 20.03 22.12
CA ILE A 525 -17.76 18.63 22.10
C ILE A 525 -18.27 18.19 23.47
N GLY A 526 -19.44 17.58 23.47
CA GLY A 526 -20.09 16.97 24.61
C GLY A 526 -19.88 15.47 24.62
N LEU A 527 -19.55 14.88 25.76
CA LEU A 527 -19.51 13.43 25.99
C LEU A 527 -20.66 13.06 26.93
N GLN A 528 -21.52 12.15 26.49
CA GLN A 528 -22.58 11.56 27.30
C GLN A 528 -22.45 10.04 27.34
N ILE A 529 -22.65 9.46 28.53
CA ILE A 529 -22.62 8.01 28.75
C ILE A 529 -23.98 7.57 29.28
N ASN A 530 -24.66 6.64 28.60
CA ASN A 530 -26.02 6.21 28.93
C ASN A 530 -26.92 7.45 29.18
N ASP A 531 -27.56 7.52 30.36
CA ASP A 531 -28.44 8.61 30.77
C ASP A 531 -27.74 9.65 31.68
N SER A 532 -26.40 9.70 31.70
CA SER A 532 -25.65 10.72 32.46
C SER A 532 -25.84 12.12 31.88
N GLU A 533 -25.48 13.16 32.65
CA GLU A 533 -25.38 14.52 32.13
C GLU A 533 -24.23 14.61 31.12
N THR A 534 -24.45 15.35 30.03
CA THR A 534 -23.41 15.61 29.03
C THR A 534 -22.35 16.54 29.62
N VAL A 535 -21.09 16.11 29.60
CA VAL A 535 -19.92 16.95 29.93
C VAL A 535 -19.43 17.57 28.65
N PHE A 536 -19.20 18.89 28.61
CA PHE A 536 -18.68 19.59 27.43
C PHE A 536 -17.23 20.01 27.63
N GLN A 537 -16.47 20.02 26.53
CA GLN A 537 -15.13 20.54 26.43
C GLN A 537 -15.06 21.48 25.22
N THR A 538 -14.54 22.68 25.44
CA THR A 538 -14.18 23.61 24.36
C THR A 538 -12.67 23.73 24.24
N PHE A 539 -12.18 23.95 23.02
CA PHE A 539 -10.76 24.15 22.73
C PHE A 539 -10.56 24.78 21.35
N ASP A 540 -9.37 25.33 21.13
CA ASP A 540 -9.01 26.12 19.95
C ASP A 540 -7.99 25.38 19.06
N GLY A 541 -8.16 25.44 17.74
CA GLY A 541 -7.23 24.92 16.74
C GLY A 541 -6.89 23.42 16.79
N GLN A 542 -5.83 23.06 16.05
CA GLN A 542 -5.40 21.67 15.80
C GLN A 542 -4.63 21.05 16.98
N GLN A 543 -5.32 20.70 18.06
CA GLN A 543 -4.73 20.06 19.25
C GLN A 543 -5.48 18.80 19.71
N GLU A 544 -4.79 17.96 20.48
CA GLU A 544 -5.34 16.75 21.08
C GLU A 544 -5.87 17.05 22.50
N VAL A 545 -7.12 16.66 22.78
CA VAL A 545 -7.79 16.84 24.08
C VAL A 545 -8.51 15.55 24.49
N ASP A 546 -8.52 15.28 25.80
CA ASP A 546 -9.33 14.20 26.38
C ASP A 546 -10.56 14.77 27.09
N ILE A 547 -11.74 14.23 26.77
CA ILE A 547 -12.99 14.53 27.48
C ILE A 547 -13.43 13.32 28.29
N PHE A 548 -13.79 13.56 29.56
CA PHE A 548 -14.11 12.51 30.53
C PHE A 548 -15.56 12.61 31.01
N ASN A 549 -16.24 11.48 31.08
CA ASN A 549 -17.54 11.37 31.76
C ASN A 549 -17.63 10.02 32.50
N TYR A 550 -18.62 9.87 33.36
CA TYR A 550 -18.85 8.65 34.12
C TYR A 550 -20.34 8.33 34.30
N ALA A 551 -20.65 7.04 34.45
CA ALA A 551 -21.99 6.55 34.76
C ALA A 551 -21.94 5.63 35.98
N SER A 552 -22.85 5.87 36.93
CA SER A 552 -22.97 5.07 38.16
C SER A 552 -24.07 4.01 38.10
N ASN A 553 -24.83 3.94 37.00
CA ASN A 553 -25.92 2.99 36.79
C ASN A 553 -25.78 2.40 35.37
N VAL A 554 -24.97 1.34 35.23
CA VAL A 554 -24.77 0.61 33.97
C VAL A 554 -25.24 -0.82 34.18
N THR A 555 -26.11 -1.32 33.29
CA THR A 555 -26.76 -2.63 33.42
C THR A 555 -26.78 -3.38 32.08
N ASN A 556 -27.02 -4.69 32.10
CA ASN A 556 -27.04 -5.57 30.94
C ASN A 556 -25.73 -5.57 30.13
N ASN A 557 -24.58 -5.38 30.79
CA ASN A 557 -23.27 -5.23 30.15
C ASN A 557 -23.22 -4.17 29.02
N SER A 558 -24.17 -3.24 28.94
CA SER A 558 -24.31 -2.36 27.78
C SER A 558 -23.90 -0.93 28.11
N LEU A 559 -23.04 -0.36 27.27
CA LEU A 559 -22.55 1.00 27.38
C LEU A 559 -22.86 1.78 26.10
N SER A 560 -23.77 2.74 26.21
CA SER A 560 -24.03 3.74 25.18
C SER A 560 -23.10 4.93 25.40
N VAL A 561 -22.29 5.26 24.40
CA VAL A 561 -21.45 6.47 24.42
C VAL A 561 -21.91 7.39 23.31
N GLN A 562 -22.11 8.67 23.61
CA GLN A 562 -22.52 9.66 22.65
C GLN A 562 -21.56 10.85 22.68
N LEU A 563 -21.10 11.25 21.50
CA LEU A 563 -20.44 12.52 21.29
C LEU A 563 -21.43 13.50 20.66
N PHE A 564 -21.65 14.62 21.33
CA PHE A 564 -22.58 15.65 20.95
C PHE A 564 -21.81 16.89 20.53
N GLN A 565 -21.91 17.26 19.27
CA GLN A 565 -21.40 18.53 18.78
C GLN A 565 -22.59 19.52 18.72
N PRO A 566 -22.62 20.58 19.54
CA PRO A 566 -23.73 21.53 19.60
C PRO A 566 -23.82 22.43 18.37
N GLY A 567 -22.72 22.66 17.65
CA GLY A 567 -22.71 23.57 16.51
C GLY A 567 -22.82 25.05 16.92
N ASP A 568 -22.29 25.40 18.10
CA ASP A 568 -22.41 26.72 18.72
C ASP A 568 -21.08 27.47 18.86
N SER A 569 -20.02 27.00 18.20
CA SER A 569 -18.68 27.63 18.23
C SER A 569 -18.66 29.06 17.67
N GLY A 570 -19.72 29.47 16.98
CA GLY A 570 -19.83 30.77 16.33
C GLY A 570 -19.22 30.80 14.93
N TYR A 571 -18.69 29.67 14.46
CA TYR A 571 -18.23 29.45 13.09
C TYR A 571 -19.25 28.62 12.30
N ASP A 572 -19.05 28.56 10.98
CA ASP A 572 -19.98 27.87 10.08
C ASP A 572 -20.05 26.35 10.34
N TYR A 573 -19.02 25.79 10.97
CA TYR A 573 -18.89 24.38 11.31
C TYR A 573 -17.79 24.16 12.35
N ASP A 574 -17.77 22.96 12.93
CA ASP A 574 -16.73 22.47 13.84
C ASP A 574 -16.36 21.03 13.46
N LEU A 575 -15.09 20.83 13.05
CA LEU A 575 -14.53 19.53 12.68
C LEU A 575 -13.48 19.04 13.67
N VAL A 576 -13.71 17.84 14.20
CA VAL A 576 -12.75 17.10 15.02
C VAL A 576 -12.65 15.65 14.56
N ASN A 577 -11.54 15.00 14.89
CA ASN A 577 -11.37 13.55 14.76
C ASN A 577 -11.46 12.90 16.15
N LEU A 578 -12.20 11.81 16.26
CA LEU A 578 -12.12 10.88 17.38
C LEU A 578 -10.99 9.89 17.09
N ASN A 579 -10.03 9.80 18.01
CA ASN A 579 -8.94 8.83 17.95
C ASN A 579 -9.37 7.52 18.63
N LYS A 580 -9.75 7.56 19.91
CA LYS A 580 -10.12 6.39 20.71
C LYS A 580 -11.03 6.70 21.88
N PHE A 581 -11.65 5.65 22.42
CA PHE A 581 -12.23 5.65 23.77
C PHE A 581 -11.39 4.81 24.72
N ASN A 582 -11.23 5.29 25.96
CA ASN A 582 -10.77 4.48 27.09
C ASN A 582 -11.89 4.32 28.09
N VAL A 583 -12.26 3.08 28.41
CA VAL A 583 -13.35 2.76 29.32
C VAL A 583 -12.79 2.05 30.54
N THR A 584 -13.07 2.57 31.74
CA THR A 584 -12.80 1.82 32.98
C THR A 584 -14.10 1.41 33.66
N TYR A 585 -14.16 0.18 34.17
CA TYR A 585 -15.39 -0.34 34.76
C TYR A 585 -15.14 -1.46 35.78
N PRO A 586 -16.03 -1.64 36.78
CA PRO A 586 -16.04 -2.81 37.64
C PRO A 586 -16.28 -4.09 36.83
N ARG A 587 -15.29 -4.97 36.74
CA ARG A 587 -15.36 -6.23 36.00
C ARG A 587 -15.28 -7.42 36.94
N ARG A 588 -16.13 -8.43 36.72
CA ARG A 588 -16.08 -9.71 37.44
C ARG A 588 -14.82 -10.48 37.05
N PHE A 589 -14.36 -11.34 37.96
CA PHE A 589 -13.25 -12.25 37.71
C PHE A 589 -13.66 -13.42 36.81
N ILE A 590 -13.92 -13.13 35.53
CA ILE A 590 -14.26 -14.12 34.51
C ILE A 590 -13.25 -14.02 33.37
N ALA A 591 -12.63 -15.14 33.03
CA ALA A 591 -11.71 -15.22 31.90
C ALA A 591 -12.42 -14.93 30.59
N ASN A 592 -11.78 -14.13 29.73
CA ASN A 592 -12.18 -13.92 28.35
C ASN A 592 -11.32 -14.82 27.47
N GLU A 593 -11.95 -15.72 26.72
CA GLU A 593 -11.25 -16.70 25.88
C GLU A 593 -10.14 -17.51 26.58
N GLY A 594 -10.32 -17.80 27.87
CA GLY A 594 -9.33 -18.55 28.66
C GLY A 594 -8.18 -17.70 29.22
N GLN A 595 -8.25 -16.38 29.13
CA GLN A 595 -7.25 -15.45 29.67
C GLN A 595 -7.88 -14.36 30.54
N ILE A 596 -7.14 -13.85 31.52
CA ILE A 596 -7.49 -12.67 32.30
C ILE A 596 -6.25 -12.08 32.96
N ASP A 597 -6.21 -10.75 33.06
CA ASP A 597 -5.26 -10.04 33.88
C ASP A 597 -5.94 -8.95 34.73
N PHE A 598 -5.37 -8.66 35.90
CA PHE A 598 -5.89 -7.70 36.86
C PHE A 598 -4.85 -7.35 37.93
N GLU A 599 -5.03 -6.22 38.61
CA GLU A 599 -4.26 -5.89 39.81
C GLU A 599 -4.75 -6.69 41.02
N GLY A 600 -3.86 -7.49 41.61
CA GLY A 600 -4.13 -8.27 42.81
C GLY A 600 -3.42 -7.71 44.04
N VAL A 601 -4.03 -7.86 45.22
CA VAL A 601 -3.50 -7.40 46.52
C VAL A 601 -3.34 -8.57 47.51
N ALA A 602 -2.52 -8.36 48.54
CA ALA A 602 -2.16 -9.44 49.46
C ALA A 602 -3.35 -10.04 50.20
N SER A 603 -3.26 -11.35 50.45
CA SER A 603 -4.16 -12.11 51.33
C SER A 603 -5.61 -12.20 50.90
N GLU A 604 -6.00 -11.63 49.75
CA GLU A 604 -7.31 -11.86 49.16
C GLU A 604 -7.41 -13.27 48.58
N HIS A 605 -8.60 -13.86 48.69
CA HIS A 605 -8.93 -15.14 48.06
C HIS A 605 -9.65 -14.90 46.74
N TYR A 606 -8.93 -15.04 45.62
CA TYR A 606 -9.48 -14.87 44.28
C TYR A 606 -10.25 -16.12 43.85
N GLN A 607 -11.39 -15.89 43.20
CA GLN A 607 -12.22 -16.91 42.58
C GLN A 607 -12.44 -16.48 41.12
N ILE A 608 -11.80 -17.17 40.19
CA ILE A 608 -11.80 -16.80 38.77
C ILE A 608 -12.54 -17.87 37.99
N GLU A 609 -13.59 -17.49 37.26
CA GLU A 609 -14.39 -18.39 36.43
C GLU A 609 -14.04 -18.25 34.94
N GLY A 610 -14.68 -19.04 34.07
CA GLY A 610 -14.62 -18.87 32.61
C GLY A 610 -13.55 -19.69 31.89
N PHE A 611 -12.86 -20.59 32.61
CA PHE A 611 -11.90 -21.51 32.00
C PHE A 611 -12.58 -22.81 31.51
N ASN A 612 -12.06 -23.36 30.43
CA ASN A 612 -12.43 -24.62 29.80
C ASN A 612 -11.35 -25.71 29.96
N SER A 613 -10.14 -25.35 30.43
CA SER A 613 -9.03 -26.26 30.69
C SER A 613 -8.45 -26.06 32.10
N ASP A 614 -8.04 -27.17 32.74
CA ASP A 614 -7.35 -27.15 34.03
C ASP A 614 -5.82 -26.96 33.89
N ASP A 615 -5.30 -26.90 32.67
CA ASP A 615 -3.92 -26.53 32.36
C ASP A 615 -3.78 -25.01 32.35
N LEU A 616 -3.69 -24.43 33.56
CA LEU A 616 -3.62 -22.98 33.78
C LEU A 616 -2.22 -22.54 34.20
N LEU A 617 -1.75 -21.42 33.64
CA LEU A 617 -0.56 -20.72 34.09
C LEU A 617 -0.95 -19.40 34.77
N VAL A 618 -0.48 -19.21 36.00
CA VAL A 618 -0.76 -18.02 36.81
C VAL A 618 0.55 -17.30 37.10
N PHE A 619 0.75 -16.15 36.48
CA PHE A 619 1.88 -15.26 36.75
C PHE A 619 1.46 -14.08 37.61
N SER A 620 2.33 -13.68 38.54
CA SER A 620 2.19 -12.49 39.37
C SER A 620 3.43 -11.62 39.20
N LYS A 621 3.25 -10.41 38.66
CA LYS A 621 4.30 -9.42 38.40
C LYS A 621 4.21 -8.33 39.47
N THR A 622 5.16 -8.35 40.40
CA THR A 622 5.41 -7.24 41.34
C THR A 622 6.27 -6.17 40.67
N ALA A 623 6.49 -5.03 41.33
CA ALA A 623 7.37 -3.97 40.82
C ALA A 623 8.79 -4.42 40.45
N ASN A 624 9.31 -5.49 41.08
CA ASN A 624 10.71 -5.90 40.90
C ASN A 624 10.89 -7.33 40.37
N LYS A 625 9.86 -8.18 40.44
CA LYS A 625 9.96 -9.62 40.18
C LYS A 625 8.66 -10.21 39.64
N THR A 626 8.82 -11.24 38.83
CA THR A 626 7.72 -12.08 38.35
C THR A 626 7.76 -13.45 39.04
N TYR A 627 6.59 -13.93 39.44
CA TYR A 627 6.39 -15.20 40.09
C TYR A 627 5.39 -16.06 39.32
N VAL A 628 5.56 -17.38 39.36
CA VAL A 628 4.50 -18.33 39.01
C VAL A 628 3.83 -18.78 40.30
N LEU A 629 2.51 -18.68 40.35
CA LEU A 629 1.73 -19.08 41.51
C LEU A 629 1.45 -20.58 41.43
N LYS A 630 1.85 -21.30 42.49
CA LYS A 630 1.65 -22.74 42.66
C LYS A 630 0.64 -23.02 43.77
N ASP A 631 0.15 -24.25 43.85
CA ASP A 631 -0.84 -24.71 44.83
C ASP A 631 -2.24 -24.06 44.70
N ALA A 632 -2.56 -23.42 43.57
CA ALA A 632 -3.92 -22.99 43.28
C ALA A 632 -4.87 -24.19 43.14
N GLU A 633 -6.11 -24.05 43.60
CA GLU A 633 -7.13 -25.11 43.56
C GLU A 633 -8.07 -24.88 42.38
N ILE A 634 -8.30 -25.92 41.56
CA ILE A 634 -9.27 -25.89 40.46
C ILE A 634 -10.52 -26.65 40.90
N ARG A 635 -11.68 -26.02 40.72
CA ARG A 635 -13.00 -26.62 40.95
C ARG A 635 -13.76 -26.74 39.65
N TYR A 636 -14.35 -27.92 39.43
CA TYR A 636 -15.15 -28.21 38.26
C TYR A 636 -16.59 -27.73 38.48
N LEU A 637 -17.03 -26.76 37.68
CA LEU A 637 -18.44 -26.36 37.58
C LEU A 637 -19.12 -27.17 36.47
N ARG A 638 -20.43 -26.99 36.30
CA ARG A 638 -21.22 -27.77 35.34
C ARG A 638 -20.80 -27.55 33.88
N TRP A 639 -20.33 -26.35 33.55
CA TRP A 639 -20.02 -25.91 32.18
C TRP A 639 -18.70 -25.14 32.05
N SER A 640 -17.93 -25.04 33.14
CA SER A 640 -16.69 -24.28 33.21
C SER A 640 -15.85 -24.75 34.40
N LEU A 641 -14.65 -24.21 34.53
CA LEU A 641 -13.76 -24.40 35.67
C LEU A 641 -13.62 -23.09 36.44
N GLN A 642 -13.39 -23.21 37.74
CA GLN A 642 -13.13 -22.10 38.64
C GLN A 642 -11.76 -22.28 39.30
N LEU A 643 -10.90 -21.27 39.18
CA LEU A 643 -9.59 -21.22 39.81
C LEU A 643 -9.68 -20.47 41.13
N HIS A 644 -9.12 -21.06 42.19
CA HIS A 644 -9.02 -20.49 43.52
C HIS A 644 -7.58 -20.35 43.96
N PHE A 645 -7.17 -19.15 44.36
CA PHE A 645 -5.84 -18.91 44.89
C PHE A 645 -5.81 -17.69 45.82
N SER A 646 -4.76 -17.55 46.60
CA SER A 646 -4.50 -16.33 47.38
C SER A 646 -3.21 -15.66 46.92
N ASN A 647 -3.25 -14.35 46.72
CA ASN A 647 -2.06 -13.60 46.31
C ASN A 647 -1.13 -13.37 47.52
N PRO A 648 0.12 -13.85 47.48
CA PRO A 648 1.06 -13.71 48.60
C PRO A 648 1.77 -12.35 48.65
N PHE A 649 1.54 -11.46 47.67
CA PHE A 649 2.25 -10.18 47.54
C PHE A 649 1.34 -8.98 47.86
N GLU A 650 1.90 -7.92 48.48
CA GLU A 650 1.16 -6.70 48.84
C GLU A 650 0.34 -6.13 47.68
N SER A 651 0.97 -6.02 46.50
CA SER A 651 0.35 -5.66 45.23
C SER A 651 1.14 -6.28 44.07
N SER A 652 0.43 -6.77 43.05
CA SER A 652 1.02 -7.33 41.83
C SER A 652 0.01 -7.37 40.68
N GLN A 653 0.46 -7.17 39.44
CA GLN A 653 -0.35 -7.51 38.27
C GLN A 653 -0.39 -9.04 38.11
N ILE A 654 -1.58 -9.61 38.12
CA ILE A 654 -1.82 -11.04 37.91
C ILE A 654 -2.15 -11.26 36.43
N TYR A 655 -1.56 -12.31 35.83
CA TYR A 655 -1.87 -12.79 34.49
C TYR A 655 -2.22 -14.27 34.58
N ILE A 656 -3.37 -14.66 34.03
CA ILE A 656 -3.82 -16.05 34.00
C ILE A 656 -4.14 -16.41 32.55
N SER A 657 -3.66 -17.57 32.11
CA SER A 657 -3.96 -18.10 30.77
C SER A 657 -4.09 -19.61 30.83
N GLU A 658 -5.04 -20.15 30.07
CA GLU A 658 -4.99 -21.54 29.62
C GLU A 658 -3.75 -21.75 28.76
N LEU A 659 -3.15 -22.94 28.86
CA LEU A 659 -1.89 -23.25 28.19
C LEU A 659 -1.98 -23.23 26.66
N ASN A 660 -3.15 -23.56 26.11
CA ASN A 660 -3.47 -23.51 24.68
C ASN A 660 -3.88 -22.09 24.22
N LYS A 661 -4.04 -21.14 25.14
CA LYS A 661 -4.39 -19.74 24.88
C LYS A 661 -3.22 -18.77 25.05
N THR A 662 -2.07 -19.24 25.54
CA THR A 662 -0.84 -18.43 25.58
C THR A 662 -0.42 -17.98 24.18
N HIS A 663 0.15 -16.77 24.06
CA HIS A 663 0.61 -16.23 22.79
C HIS A 663 1.85 -16.98 22.30
N SER A 664 1.91 -17.22 20.98
CA SER A 664 3.03 -17.92 20.32
C SER A 664 3.84 -16.91 19.51
N PRO A 665 4.95 -16.37 20.04
CA PRO A 665 5.72 -15.35 19.35
C PRO A 665 6.43 -15.91 18.12
N LYS A 666 6.61 -15.07 17.09
CA LYS A 666 7.34 -15.44 15.88
C LYS A 666 8.84 -15.49 16.17
N LEU A 667 9.51 -16.53 15.68
CA LEU A 667 10.95 -16.70 15.87
C LEU A 667 11.70 -16.31 14.59
N LEU A 668 12.72 -15.46 14.72
CA LEU A 668 13.61 -15.11 13.62
C LEU A 668 15.04 -15.50 13.95
N ALA A 669 15.65 -16.26 13.03
CA ALA A 669 17.09 -16.49 12.98
C ALA A 669 17.86 -15.17 13.06
N THR A 670 19.00 -15.18 13.74
CA THR A 670 19.92 -14.03 13.73
C THR A 670 21.02 -14.23 12.70
N SER A 671 21.34 -13.17 11.98
CA SER A 671 22.55 -13.07 11.17
C SER A 671 23.54 -12.14 11.87
N SER A 672 24.83 -12.47 11.81
CA SER A 672 25.86 -11.52 12.22
C SER A 672 26.05 -10.51 11.10
N LEU A 673 25.86 -9.22 11.38
CA LEU A 673 26.23 -8.17 10.43
C LEU A 673 27.76 -8.14 10.29
N GLN A 674 28.24 -8.51 9.11
CA GLN A 674 29.66 -8.48 8.79
C GLN A 674 30.03 -7.11 8.24
N TYR A 675 30.92 -6.41 8.93
CA TYR A 675 31.34 -5.07 8.55
C TYR A 675 32.51 -5.17 7.55
N SER A 676 32.24 -4.87 6.28
CA SER A 676 33.28 -4.58 5.30
C SER A 676 33.58 -3.08 5.24
N LYS A 677 34.73 -2.72 4.65
CA LYS A 677 34.97 -1.34 4.25
C LYS A 677 33.95 -0.98 3.17
N THR A 678 33.03 -0.07 3.48
CA THR A 678 31.92 0.31 2.61
C THR A 678 31.90 1.82 2.43
N ASP A 679 31.93 2.32 1.20
CA ASP A 679 31.72 3.74 0.87
C ASP A 679 30.41 3.97 0.09
N PHE A 680 29.83 2.92 -0.50
CA PHE A 680 28.47 2.92 -1.04
C PHE A 680 27.64 1.83 -0.35
N LEU A 681 26.65 2.25 0.44
CA LEU A 681 25.76 1.36 1.16
C LEU A 681 24.47 1.12 0.37
N ILE A 682 24.06 -0.14 0.26
CA ILE A 682 22.74 -0.56 -0.23
C ILE A 682 21.98 -1.25 0.90
N LEU A 683 20.78 -0.77 1.21
CA LEU A 683 19.86 -1.38 2.17
C LEU A 683 18.65 -1.96 1.42
N THR A 684 18.39 -3.25 1.59
CA THR A 684 17.28 -3.93 0.88
C THR A 684 16.81 -5.19 1.61
N ARG A 685 15.82 -5.89 1.07
CA ARG A 685 15.36 -7.19 1.57
C ARG A 685 16.26 -8.32 1.03
N SER A 686 16.46 -9.37 1.81
CA SER A 686 17.37 -10.47 1.48
C SER A 686 17.17 -11.11 0.10
N ASP A 687 15.94 -11.20 -0.38
CA ASP A 687 15.57 -11.80 -1.67
C ASP A 687 15.88 -10.91 -2.88
N PHE A 688 16.06 -9.61 -2.69
CA PHE A 688 16.49 -8.68 -3.74
C PHE A 688 18.00 -8.71 -3.97
N ILE A 689 18.77 -9.16 -2.98
CA ILE A 689 20.24 -9.17 -3.02
C ILE A 689 20.79 -9.94 -4.24
N PRO A 690 20.30 -11.15 -4.60
CA PRO A 690 20.81 -11.86 -5.78
C PRO A 690 20.65 -11.08 -7.09
N TYR A 691 19.57 -10.31 -7.23
CA TYR A 691 19.27 -9.53 -8.44
C TYR A 691 20.13 -8.26 -8.57
N LEU A 692 20.74 -7.80 -7.48
CA LEU A 692 21.65 -6.66 -7.46
C LEU A 692 23.07 -7.01 -7.91
N GLN A 693 23.42 -8.29 -8.08
CA GLN A 693 24.82 -8.71 -8.26
C GLN A 693 25.52 -8.06 -9.48
N ASN A 694 24.82 -7.95 -10.62
CA ASN A 694 25.38 -7.31 -11.81
C ASN A 694 25.63 -5.82 -11.56
N TYR A 695 24.65 -5.13 -10.99
CA TYR A 695 24.77 -3.72 -10.61
C TYR A 695 25.93 -3.50 -9.62
N ILE A 696 26.07 -4.35 -8.62
CA ILE A 696 27.17 -4.30 -7.64
C ILE A 696 28.53 -4.43 -8.35
N ASN A 697 28.66 -5.41 -9.25
CA ASN A 697 29.90 -5.61 -10.02
C ASN A 697 30.25 -4.38 -10.87
N GLU A 698 29.25 -3.75 -11.49
CA GLU A 698 29.44 -2.51 -12.26
C GLU A 698 29.93 -1.36 -11.37
N LYS A 699 29.35 -1.17 -10.18
CA LYS A 699 29.79 -0.12 -9.24
C LYS A 699 31.18 -0.40 -8.67
N GLN A 700 31.51 -1.67 -8.42
CA GLN A 700 32.87 -2.06 -8.03
C GLN A 700 33.88 -1.78 -9.15
N ALA A 701 33.52 -2.03 -10.40
CA ALA A 701 34.36 -1.67 -11.56
C ALA A 701 34.53 -0.14 -11.70
N GLN A 702 33.55 0.64 -11.24
CA GLN A 702 33.65 2.10 -11.12
C GLN A 702 34.44 2.56 -9.88
N GLY A 703 34.90 1.64 -9.03
CA GLY A 703 35.77 1.91 -7.89
C GLY A 703 35.07 2.03 -6.53
N PHE A 704 33.77 1.74 -6.45
CA PHE A 704 33.05 1.74 -5.17
C PHE A 704 33.32 0.49 -4.34
N ASN A 705 33.46 0.67 -3.03
CA ASN A 705 33.38 -0.42 -2.06
C ASN A 705 31.91 -0.57 -1.64
N VAL A 706 31.18 -1.42 -2.36
CA VAL A 706 29.74 -1.62 -2.16
C VAL A 706 29.48 -2.57 -1.01
N GLY A 707 28.68 -2.14 -0.04
CA GLY A 707 28.17 -2.98 1.05
C GLY A 707 26.66 -3.12 0.90
N VAL A 708 26.16 -4.36 0.93
CA VAL A 708 24.73 -4.67 0.81
C VAL A 708 24.28 -5.34 2.10
N PHE A 709 23.22 -4.82 2.72
CA PHE A 709 22.70 -5.35 3.97
C PHE A 709 21.19 -5.57 3.91
N ASP A 710 20.79 -6.70 4.48
CA ASP A 710 19.39 -7.06 4.66
C ASP A 710 18.76 -6.20 5.78
N VAL A 711 17.63 -5.57 5.47
CA VAL A 711 16.91 -4.66 6.35
C VAL A 711 16.34 -5.37 7.58
N GLU A 712 15.83 -6.61 7.46
CA GLU A 712 15.35 -7.39 8.61
C GLU A 712 16.50 -7.66 9.60
N SER A 713 17.66 -8.05 9.08
CA SER A 713 18.89 -8.27 9.85
C SER A 713 19.37 -7.01 10.58
N VAL A 714 19.29 -5.84 9.93
CA VAL A 714 19.64 -4.55 10.56
C VAL A 714 18.63 -4.17 11.63
N ILE A 715 17.33 -4.17 11.30
CA ILE A 715 16.25 -3.78 12.24
C ILE A 715 16.31 -4.65 13.50
N THR A 716 16.40 -5.96 13.33
CA THR A 716 16.45 -6.87 14.48
C THR A 716 17.74 -6.75 15.30
N SER A 717 18.80 -6.17 14.75
CA SER A 717 20.07 -5.93 15.45
C SER A 717 20.11 -4.61 16.22
N PHE A 718 19.41 -3.57 15.73
CA PHE A 718 19.49 -2.20 16.25
C PHE A 718 18.21 -1.68 16.91
N SER A 719 17.11 -2.42 16.84
CA SER A 719 15.81 -2.02 17.40
C SER A 719 15.18 -3.11 18.25
N ASP A 720 14.34 -2.68 19.18
CA ASP A 720 13.43 -3.51 19.98
C ASP A 720 12.00 -3.54 19.41
N THR A 721 11.78 -2.89 18.27
CA THR A 721 10.49 -2.74 17.60
C THR A 721 10.69 -3.04 16.11
N TYR A 722 9.87 -3.92 15.56
CA TYR A 722 9.93 -4.29 14.14
C TYR A 722 9.54 -3.10 13.23
N ASN A 723 10.03 -3.09 11.99
CA ASN A 723 9.87 -1.97 11.03
C ASN A 723 10.32 -0.58 11.51
N ASN A 724 10.99 -0.44 12.66
CA ASN A 724 11.40 0.87 13.15
C ASN A 724 12.56 1.44 12.31
N PRO A 725 12.36 2.55 11.56
CA PRO A 725 13.40 3.13 10.70
C PRO A 725 14.59 3.68 11.49
N ASN A 726 14.43 3.98 12.79
CA ASN A 726 15.57 4.40 13.63
C ASN A 726 16.69 3.35 13.67
N ALA A 727 16.37 2.07 13.52
CA ALA A 727 17.36 1.00 13.45
C ALA A 727 18.32 1.20 12.26
N LEU A 728 17.76 1.56 11.10
CA LEU A 728 18.53 1.82 9.89
C LEU A 728 19.35 3.11 10.04
N LYS A 729 18.78 4.19 10.59
CA LYS A 729 19.51 5.43 10.90
C LYS A 729 20.73 5.15 11.79
N GLN A 730 20.56 4.39 12.88
CA GLN A 730 21.65 4.05 13.78
C GLN A 730 22.74 3.22 13.10
N PHE A 731 22.34 2.24 12.30
CA PHE A 731 23.27 1.41 11.55
C PHE A 731 24.08 2.20 10.52
N ILE A 732 23.43 3.07 9.73
CA ILE A 732 24.09 3.94 8.75
C ILE A 732 25.08 4.87 9.46
N ALA A 733 24.71 5.49 10.58
CA ALA A 733 25.60 6.34 11.37
C ALA A 733 26.79 5.57 11.96
N GLU A 734 26.60 4.32 12.42
CA GLU A 734 27.70 3.48 12.89
C GLU A 734 28.66 3.11 11.75
N LEU A 735 28.13 2.73 10.58
CA LEU A 735 28.92 2.46 9.39
C LEU A 735 29.74 3.68 8.97
N HIS A 736 29.10 4.83 8.83
CA HIS A 736 29.74 6.08 8.41
C HIS A 736 30.88 6.47 9.36
N ARG A 737 30.71 6.28 10.68
CA ARG A 737 31.75 6.57 11.68
C ARG A 737 32.98 5.65 11.54
N LYS A 738 32.79 4.39 11.15
CA LYS A 738 33.88 3.42 10.94
C LYS A 738 34.59 3.63 9.61
N ASN A 739 33.84 3.88 8.55
CA ASN A 739 34.34 4.20 7.23
C ASN A 739 33.36 5.18 6.57
N PRO A 740 33.76 6.45 6.33
CA PRO A 740 32.86 7.47 5.80
C PRO A 740 32.15 7.02 4.52
N LEU A 741 30.83 6.88 4.60
CA LEU A 741 29.96 6.63 3.46
C LEU A 741 29.94 7.86 2.54
N GLN A 742 29.98 7.62 1.23
CA GLN A 742 29.76 8.65 0.21
C GLN A 742 28.33 8.63 -0.33
N TYR A 743 27.68 7.47 -0.32
CA TYR A 743 26.34 7.27 -0.84
C TYR A 743 25.58 6.22 -0.03
N VAL A 744 24.27 6.42 0.09
CA VAL A 744 23.32 5.41 0.59
C VAL A 744 22.23 5.22 -0.46
N MET A 745 21.95 3.98 -0.85
CA MET A 745 20.81 3.64 -1.68
C MET A 745 19.88 2.69 -0.92
N ILE A 746 18.61 3.06 -0.84
CA ILE A 746 17.56 2.19 -0.34
C ILE A 746 16.91 1.49 -1.53
N VAL A 747 16.71 0.18 -1.46
CA VAL A 747 16.06 -0.60 -2.51
C VAL A 747 14.87 -1.33 -1.91
N GLY A 748 13.68 -0.84 -2.23
CA GLY A 748 12.40 -1.31 -1.72
C GLY A 748 11.43 -0.17 -1.50
N SER A 749 10.14 -0.45 -1.69
CA SER A 749 9.05 0.45 -1.35
C SER A 749 8.80 0.52 0.16
N ASP A 750 8.02 1.53 0.56
CA ASP A 750 7.45 1.67 1.89
C ASP A 750 5.95 1.94 1.78
N GLN A 751 5.22 1.78 2.87
CA GLN A 751 3.80 2.07 2.92
C GLN A 751 3.35 2.52 4.34
N TYR A 752 2.49 3.54 4.33
CA TYR A 752 1.53 3.93 5.36
C TYR A 752 1.13 3.04 6.54
N ASP A 753 0.52 1.93 6.14
CA ASP A 753 -0.37 1.03 6.83
C ASP A 753 0.35 -0.26 7.23
N TYR A 754 1.40 -0.11 8.03
CA TYR A 754 2.22 -1.24 8.51
C TYR A 754 1.41 -2.31 9.26
N LYS A 755 0.27 -1.90 9.85
CA LYS A 755 -0.59 -2.75 10.67
C LYS A 755 -1.80 -3.30 9.90
N ASN A 756 -1.87 -2.99 8.61
CA ASN A 756 -2.90 -3.47 7.68
C ASN A 756 -4.34 -3.12 8.12
N TYR A 757 -4.54 -1.92 8.66
CA TYR A 757 -5.84 -1.41 9.03
C TYR A 757 -6.79 -1.22 7.83
N LEU A 758 -6.25 -0.89 6.66
CA LEU A 758 -7.01 -0.73 5.42
C LEU A 758 -7.26 -2.07 4.70
N ASN A 759 -6.72 -3.18 5.22
CA ASN A 759 -6.85 -4.52 4.64
C ASN A 759 -6.32 -4.65 3.19
N THR A 760 -5.37 -3.81 2.79
CA THR A 760 -4.74 -3.85 1.46
C THR A 760 -3.71 -4.97 1.32
N ASN A 761 -3.25 -5.54 2.44
CA ASN A 761 -2.10 -6.44 2.54
C ASN A 761 -0.80 -5.83 1.98
N ALA A 762 -0.72 -4.50 1.90
CA ALA A 762 0.50 -3.81 1.49
C ALA A 762 1.65 -4.13 2.46
N VAL A 763 2.85 -4.32 1.93
CA VAL A 763 4.02 -4.67 2.74
C VAL A 763 5.09 -3.61 2.56
N SER A 764 5.53 -3.01 3.66
CA SER A 764 6.74 -2.18 3.65
C SER A 764 7.96 -3.08 3.50
N ILE A 765 8.76 -2.84 2.46
CA ILE A 765 10.02 -3.56 2.22
C ILE A 765 11.16 -2.87 2.98
N VAL A 766 11.23 -1.54 2.89
CA VAL A 766 12.17 -0.73 3.68
C VAL A 766 11.45 0.49 4.25
N PRO A 767 11.22 0.56 5.57
CA PRO A 767 10.47 1.65 6.20
C PRO A 767 11.13 3.02 6.02
N THR A 768 10.34 4.09 6.03
CA THR A 768 10.77 5.49 5.99
C THR A 768 10.34 6.25 7.25
N PHE A 769 10.77 7.51 7.40
CA PHE A 769 10.32 8.37 8.49
C PHE A 769 9.11 9.21 8.08
N TYR A 770 8.23 9.49 9.03
CA TYR A 770 7.17 10.48 8.90
C TYR A 770 7.53 11.71 9.73
N ARG A 771 7.52 12.90 9.12
CA ARG A 771 7.99 14.16 9.74
C ARG A 771 7.04 15.32 9.48
N ASN A 772 7.04 16.25 10.44
CA ASN A 772 6.40 17.53 10.27
C ASN A 772 7.22 18.36 9.26
N THR A 773 6.55 18.85 8.22
CA THR A 773 7.17 19.66 7.15
C THR A 773 6.65 21.09 7.12
N GLY A 774 5.84 21.47 8.12
CA GLY A 774 5.21 22.77 8.23
C GLY A 774 3.88 22.86 7.48
N ASP A 775 3.30 24.05 7.50
CA ASP A 775 2.04 24.40 6.84
C ASP A 775 0.85 23.47 7.17
N GLY A 776 0.85 22.72 8.28
CA GLY A 776 -0.21 21.77 8.70
C GLY A 776 0.03 20.32 8.29
N ILE A 777 1.22 20.00 7.76
CA ILE A 777 1.63 18.62 7.47
C ILE A 777 2.47 18.10 8.63
N HIS A 778 1.92 17.12 9.36
CA HIS A 778 2.57 16.55 10.54
C HIS A 778 3.27 15.21 10.23
N HIS A 779 2.81 14.48 9.20
CA HIS A 779 3.28 13.13 8.86
C HIS A 779 3.66 12.97 7.37
N ALA A 780 4.61 13.77 6.86
CA ALA A 780 5.16 13.60 5.50
C ALA A 780 6.25 12.51 5.46
N PRO A 781 6.25 11.60 4.48
CA PRO A 781 7.28 10.57 4.36
C PRO A 781 8.59 11.16 3.86
N THR A 782 9.71 10.77 4.48
CA THR A 782 11.05 11.28 4.15
C THR A 782 12.18 10.33 4.53
N ASP A 783 13.15 10.16 3.62
CA ASP A 783 14.36 9.38 3.88
C ASP A 783 15.52 10.22 4.44
N VAL A 784 15.38 11.56 4.48
CA VAL A 784 16.44 12.49 4.94
C VAL A 784 17.04 12.09 6.30
N PRO A 785 16.23 11.70 7.32
CA PRO A 785 16.79 11.39 8.62
C PRO A 785 17.76 10.19 8.64
N PHE A 786 17.78 9.34 7.61
CA PHE A 786 18.75 8.24 7.52
C PHE A 786 20.20 8.71 7.37
N VAL A 787 20.40 9.90 6.80
CA VAL A 787 21.71 10.47 6.46
C VAL A 787 21.91 11.86 7.05
N ASP A 788 21.03 12.28 7.97
CA ASP A 788 21.20 13.46 8.82
C ASP A 788 21.84 12.99 10.14
N PHE A 789 23.15 13.20 10.26
CA PHE A 789 23.96 12.72 11.38
C PHE A 789 24.08 13.72 12.52
N ASP A 790 23.87 15.02 12.25
CA ASP A 790 23.93 16.08 13.26
C ASP A 790 22.54 16.57 13.73
N ASN A 791 21.47 16.08 13.10
CA ASN A 791 20.06 16.37 13.38
C ASN A 791 19.69 17.83 13.10
N ASP A 792 20.22 18.41 12.02
CA ASP A 792 19.83 19.74 11.52
C ASP A 792 18.68 19.71 10.49
N ASP A 793 18.12 18.51 10.24
CA ASP A 793 17.13 18.18 9.21
C ASP A 793 17.63 18.34 7.76
N VAL A 794 18.94 18.27 7.55
CA VAL A 794 19.57 18.31 6.22
C VAL A 794 20.34 17.01 6.00
N ALA A 795 20.21 16.43 4.82
CA ALA A 795 21.00 15.25 4.49
C ALA A 795 22.51 15.60 4.45
N ASP A 796 23.34 14.87 5.21
CA ASP A 796 24.79 15.05 5.22
C ASP A 796 25.50 14.40 4.04
N ILE A 797 24.94 13.31 3.53
CA ILE A 797 25.47 12.58 2.38
C ILE A 797 24.36 12.25 1.38
N PRO A 798 24.70 12.07 0.10
CA PRO A 798 23.77 11.61 -0.92
C PRO A 798 23.00 10.34 -0.54
N LEU A 799 21.67 10.42 -0.64
CA LEU A 799 20.75 9.30 -0.51
C LEU A 799 19.79 9.26 -1.70
N GLY A 800 19.43 8.05 -2.15
CA GLY A 800 18.34 7.84 -3.10
C GLY A 800 17.60 6.52 -2.84
N ARG A 801 16.34 6.43 -3.26
CA ARG A 801 15.50 5.24 -3.11
C ARG A 801 15.08 4.65 -4.46
N LEU A 802 15.39 3.38 -4.69
CA LEU A 802 14.79 2.57 -5.76
C LEU A 802 13.52 1.91 -5.23
N ILE A 803 12.36 2.35 -5.73
CA ILE A 803 11.06 1.84 -5.32
C ILE A 803 10.73 0.59 -6.13
N ALA A 804 10.87 -0.58 -5.52
CA ALA A 804 10.46 -1.85 -6.10
C ALA A 804 9.66 -2.65 -5.06
N ASN A 805 8.50 -3.18 -5.46
CA ASN A 805 7.63 -4.01 -4.62
C ASN A 805 7.95 -5.51 -4.73
N ASN A 806 8.61 -5.92 -5.81
CA ASN A 806 8.98 -7.31 -6.08
C ASN A 806 10.26 -7.37 -6.95
N THR A 807 10.73 -8.59 -7.19
CA THR A 807 11.98 -8.84 -7.93
C THR A 807 11.89 -8.42 -9.40
N THR A 808 10.72 -8.54 -10.02
CA THR A 808 10.49 -8.14 -11.42
C THR A 808 10.64 -6.64 -11.59
N GLU A 809 9.99 -5.85 -10.73
CA GLU A 809 10.11 -4.38 -10.73
C GLU A 809 11.56 -3.93 -10.46
N LEU A 810 12.28 -4.60 -9.55
CA LEU A 810 13.68 -4.32 -9.30
C LEU A 810 14.53 -4.55 -10.56
N GLN A 811 14.35 -5.69 -11.25
CA GLN A 811 15.08 -5.98 -12.47
C GLN A 811 14.79 -4.95 -13.57
N GLN A 812 13.53 -4.52 -13.72
CA GLN A 812 13.14 -3.46 -14.66
C GLN A 812 13.85 -2.14 -14.35
N LEU A 813 13.89 -1.72 -13.08
CA LEU A 813 14.62 -0.52 -12.65
C LEU A 813 16.12 -0.61 -12.95
N LEU A 814 16.76 -1.74 -12.64
CA LEU A 814 18.18 -1.96 -12.91
C LEU A 814 18.48 -1.93 -14.42
N ASN A 815 17.60 -2.50 -15.24
CA ASN A 815 17.71 -2.46 -16.70
C ASN A 815 17.59 -1.02 -17.24
N LYS A 816 16.70 -0.20 -16.68
CA LYS A 816 16.60 1.23 -17.04
C LYS A 816 17.87 2.00 -16.66
N ILE A 817 18.43 1.76 -15.47
CA ILE A 817 19.69 2.38 -15.04
C ILE A 817 20.83 2.00 -16.01
N SER A 818 20.93 0.72 -16.38
CA SER A 818 21.92 0.25 -17.35
C SER A 818 21.73 0.90 -18.72
N THR A 819 20.47 0.99 -19.20
CA THR A 819 20.13 1.61 -20.48
C THR A 819 20.50 3.10 -20.52
N TYR A 820 20.20 3.84 -19.44
CA TYR A 820 20.53 5.26 -19.31
C TYR A 820 22.03 5.54 -19.43
N ASN A 821 22.89 4.63 -18.95
CA ASN A 821 24.35 4.79 -19.00
C ASN A 821 24.94 4.87 -20.42
N TYR A 822 24.18 4.49 -21.45
CA TYR A 822 24.61 4.54 -22.86
C TYR A 822 23.87 5.60 -23.68
N GLN A 823 22.95 6.36 -23.07
CA GLN A 823 22.23 7.42 -23.75
C GLN A 823 23.07 8.69 -23.85
N ASN A 824 22.91 9.41 -24.97
CA ASN A 824 23.42 10.75 -25.15
C ASN A 824 22.23 11.64 -25.49
N PHE A 825 21.92 12.57 -24.60
CA PHE A 825 20.83 13.50 -24.78
C PHE A 825 21.35 14.84 -25.27
N ASN A 826 20.59 15.50 -26.13
CA ASN A 826 20.92 16.84 -26.65
C ASN A 826 19.87 17.89 -26.25
N SER A 827 18.83 17.49 -25.53
CA SER A 827 17.69 18.32 -25.20
C SER A 827 17.20 18.13 -23.77
N GLU A 828 16.49 19.14 -23.27
CA GLU A 828 15.81 19.17 -21.98
C GLU A 828 14.39 19.73 -22.19
N ILE A 829 13.39 19.14 -21.53
CA ILE A 829 11.99 19.59 -21.63
C ILE A 829 11.66 20.42 -20.39
N PHE A 830 10.98 21.54 -20.60
CA PHE A 830 10.30 22.30 -19.56
C PHE A 830 8.83 22.40 -19.94
N ILE A 831 7.96 21.94 -19.05
CA ILE A 831 6.51 22.04 -19.22
C ILE A 831 5.92 22.81 -18.03
N THR A 832 5.07 23.79 -18.33
CA THR A 832 4.51 24.72 -17.34
C THR A 832 3.00 24.64 -17.28
N ASP A 833 2.47 24.72 -16.06
CA ASP A 833 1.03 24.77 -15.81
C ASP A 833 0.37 25.99 -16.49
N ASN A 834 -0.91 25.84 -16.82
CA ASN A 834 -1.73 26.94 -17.36
C ASN A 834 -2.32 27.83 -16.26
N LYS A 835 -2.47 27.31 -15.04
CA LYS A 835 -2.82 28.09 -13.85
C LYS A 835 -1.54 28.75 -13.31
N ASP A 836 -1.61 30.01 -12.88
CA ASP A 836 -0.45 30.84 -12.49
C ASP A 836 0.70 30.87 -13.54
N SER A 837 0.33 30.79 -14.83
CA SER A 837 1.27 30.55 -15.93
C SER A 837 2.35 31.62 -16.03
N ASP A 838 2.06 32.90 -15.77
CA ASP A 838 3.07 33.98 -15.77
C ASP A 838 4.27 33.64 -14.86
N ARG A 839 4.01 33.12 -13.65
CA ARG A 839 5.03 32.73 -12.68
C ARG A 839 5.79 31.51 -13.16
N PHE A 840 5.08 30.45 -13.54
CA PHE A 840 5.71 29.18 -13.94
C PHE A 840 6.49 29.32 -15.26
N ASN A 841 5.98 30.09 -16.21
CA ASN A 841 6.66 30.44 -17.46
C ASN A 841 7.93 31.25 -17.21
N ALA A 842 7.94 32.15 -16.22
CA ALA A 842 9.15 32.87 -15.82
C ALA A 842 10.20 31.95 -15.19
N ILE A 843 9.78 31.01 -14.33
CA ILE A 843 10.66 30.00 -13.73
C ILE A 843 11.27 29.11 -14.83
N ALA A 844 10.45 28.59 -15.75
CA ALA A 844 10.91 27.76 -16.85
C ALA A 844 11.90 28.51 -17.76
N ALA A 845 11.61 29.77 -18.09
CA ALA A 845 12.52 30.61 -18.87
C ALA A 845 13.87 30.77 -18.16
N ASP A 846 13.88 31.08 -16.87
CA ASP A 846 15.10 31.29 -16.08
C ASP A 846 15.92 30.00 -15.91
N LEU A 847 15.27 28.87 -15.65
CA LEU A 847 15.93 27.57 -15.53
C LEU A 847 16.46 27.06 -16.88
N SER A 848 15.76 27.33 -17.99
CA SER A 848 16.20 26.94 -19.34
C SER A 848 17.48 27.65 -19.77
N LEU A 849 17.70 28.89 -19.32
CA LEU A 849 18.94 29.63 -19.58
C LEU A 849 20.16 29.01 -18.89
N GLN A 850 19.95 28.18 -17.88
CA GLN A 850 21.02 27.45 -17.18
C GLN A 850 21.26 26.07 -17.80
N SER A 851 20.48 25.65 -18.81
CA SER A 851 20.68 24.38 -19.47
C SER A 851 21.79 24.49 -20.53
N PRO A 852 22.78 23.58 -20.54
CA PRO A 852 23.73 23.48 -21.65
C PRO A 852 23.12 22.77 -22.88
N LEU A 853 21.90 22.25 -22.77
CA LEU A 853 21.21 21.48 -23.80
C LEU A 853 20.18 22.33 -24.55
N GLN A 854 19.67 21.82 -25.67
CA GLN A 854 18.54 22.44 -26.35
C GLN A 854 17.28 22.35 -25.47
N SER A 855 16.79 23.50 -25.00
CA SER A 855 15.57 23.55 -24.19
C SER A 855 14.32 23.54 -25.07
N ASN A 856 13.40 22.62 -24.79
CA ASN A 856 12.06 22.56 -25.37
C ASN A 856 11.06 23.09 -24.34
N LEU A 857 10.56 24.31 -24.54
CA LEU A 857 9.53 24.92 -23.69
C LEU A 857 8.14 24.52 -24.21
N ILE A 858 7.34 23.87 -23.36
CA ILE A 858 5.94 23.51 -23.61
C ILE A 858 5.07 24.31 -22.64
N ARG A 859 4.32 25.28 -23.17
CA ARG A 859 3.48 26.17 -22.37
C ARG A 859 2.02 25.80 -22.54
N ILE A 860 1.40 25.29 -21.48
CA ILE A 860 0.01 24.80 -21.55
C ILE A 860 -0.96 25.96 -21.79
N ASP A 861 -0.68 27.15 -21.24
CA ASP A 861 -1.50 28.34 -21.47
C ASP A 861 -1.50 28.80 -22.94
N GLU A 862 -0.45 28.50 -23.71
CA GLU A 862 -0.37 28.82 -25.13
C GLU A 862 -0.94 27.71 -26.04
N LEU A 863 -0.68 26.44 -25.71
CA LEU A 863 -1.02 25.29 -26.56
C LEU A 863 -2.38 24.65 -26.23
N GLY A 864 -2.86 24.82 -25.01
CA GLY A 864 -3.93 24.00 -24.44
C GLY A 864 -3.45 22.60 -24.04
N ILE A 865 -4.25 21.93 -23.21
CA ILE A 865 -3.90 20.66 -22.55
C ILE A 865 -3.58 19.55 -23.55
N GLU A 866 -4.44 19.33 -24.55
CA GLU A 866 -4.27 18.21 -25.49
C GLU A 866 -3.00 18.33 -26.32
N GLN A 867 -2.74 19.52 -26.89
CA GLN A 867 -1.55 19.77 -27.70
C GLN A 867 -0.28 19.75 -26.84
N ALA A 868 -0.33 20.29 -25.62
CA ALA A 868 0.79 20.22 -24.70
C ALA A 868 1.13 18.79 -24.30
N ARG A 869 0.13 17.94 -24.02
CA ARG A 869 0.32 16.50 -23.73
C ARG A 869 0.93 15.77 -24.92
N GLN A 870 0.37 15.96 -26.12
CA GLN A 870 0.93 15.37 -27.34
C GLN A 870 2.38 15.79 -27.54
N LYS A 871 2.68 17.09 -27.38
CA LYS A 871 4.04 17.63 -27.51
C LYS A 871 4.99 17.06 -26.45
N LEU A 872 4.51 16.89 -25.21
CA LEU A 872 5.27 16.27 -24.12
C LEU A 872 5.65 14.84 -24.48
N ILE A 873 4.68 14.02 -24.88
CA ILE A 873 4.88 12.61 -25.26
C ILE A 873 5.81 12.50 -26.48
N GLU A 874 5.62 13.32 -27.51
CA GLU A 874 6.49 13.37 -28.70
C GLU A 874 7.95 13.69 -28.32
N ASN A 875 8.15 14.72 -27.50
CA ASN A 875 9.49 15.15 -27.09
C ASN A 875 10.16 14.11 -26.19
N LEU A 876 9.39 13.50 -25.26
CA LEU A 876 9.85 12.39 -24.42
C LEU A 876 10.30 11.21 -25.28
N ASN A 877 9.44 10.75 -26.21
CA ASN A 877 9.72 9.62 -27.09
C ASN A 877 10.91 9.89 -28.02
N SER A 878 11.20 11.15 -28.34
CA SER A 878 12.39 11.56 -29.09
C SER A 878 13.69 11.55 -28.26
N GLY A 879 13.59 11.41 -26.94
CA GLY A 879 14.69 11.43 -25.99
C GLY A 879 15.02 12.83 -25.47
N SER A 880 15.19 12.96 -24.15
CA SER A 880 15.59 14.19 -23.46
C SER A 880 16.34 13.82 -22.18
N ALA A 881 17.27 14.67 -21.71
CA ALA A 881 18.07 14.41 -20.51
C ALA A 881 17.26 14.57 -19.21
N PHE A 882 16.38 15.57 -19.23
CA PHE A 882 15.50 15.94 -18.14
C PHE A 882 14.14 16.34 -18.68
N VAL A 883 13.11 16.04 -17.89
CA VAL A 883 11.77 16.63 -18.01
C VAL A 883 11.47 17.39 -16.74
N ASN A 884 11.27 18.70 -16.88
CA ASN A 884 10.99 19.60 -15.77
C ASN A 884 9.51 19.97 -15.80
N TRP A 885 8.74 19.44 -14.86
CA TRP A 885 7.39 19.91 -14.56
C TRP A 885 7.46 21.09 -13.60
N ILE A 886 6.73 22.18 -13.90
CA ILE A 886 6.68 23.39 -13.07
C ILE A 886 5.22 23.81 -12.95
N GLY A 887 4.59 23.48 -11.82
CA GLY A 887 3.16 23.69 -11.68
C GLY A 887 2.49 23.02 -10.49
N HIS A 888 1.16 23.06 -10.48
CA HIS A 888 0.37 22.33 -9.50
C HIS A 888 0.35 20.83 -9.80
N SER A 889 0.27 20.02 -8.76
CA SER A 889 0.27 18.55 -8.89
C SER A 889 -0.38 17.88 -7.69
N SER A 890 -0.71 16.61 -7.89
CA SER A 890 -1.17 15.67 -6.87
C SER A 890 -0.25 14.44 -6.84
N PRO A 891 -0.48 13.45 -5.96
CA PRO A 891 0.25 12.18 -6.00
C PRO A 891 0.23 11.48 -7.37
N THR A 892 -0.78 11.75 -8.20
CA THR A 892 -1.17 10.94 -9.37
C THR A 892 -1.00 11.67 -10.70
N ARG A 893 -0.85 13.00 -10.71
CA ARG A 893 -0.86 13.80 -11.95
C ARG A 893 -0.32 15.23 -11.84
N TRP A 894 -0.06 15.83 -13.00
CA TRP A 894 0.35 17.22 -13.21
C TRP A 894 -0.80 18.08 -13.74
N SER A 895 -0.87 19.34 -13.29
CA SER A 895 -1.88 20.38 -13.59
C SER A 895 -3.28 20.05 -13.11
N GLN A 896 -4.02 21.01 -12.55
CA GLN A 896 -5.43 20.78 -12.15
C GLN A 896 -6.30 20.30 -13.32
N ASP A 897 -5.96 20.71 -14.53
CA ASP A 897 -6.64 20.33 -15.78
C ASP A 897 -6.14 18.99 -16.37
N ASN A 898 -5.30 18.28 -15.62
CA ASN A 898 -4.73 16.97 -15.95
C ASN A 898 -3.96 16.92 -17.28
N VAL A 899 -2.76 17.50 -17.34
CA VAL A 899 -1.94 17.42 -18.55
C VAL A 899 -1.27 16.05 -18.70
N PHE A 900 -0.90 15.42 -17.59
CA PHE A 900 -0.18 14.14 -17.58
C PHE A 900 -0.42 13.41 -16.26
N ASP A 901 -0.91 12.16 -16.33
CA ASP A 901 -1.24 11.31 -15.18
C ASP A 901 -0.62 9.90 -15.26
N VAL A 902 -0.86 9.10 -14.22
CA VAL A 902 -0.45 7.69 -14.14
C VAL A 902 -0.88 6.84 -15.34
N ASN A 903 -2.02 7.13 -15.97
CA ASN A 903 -2.50 6.37 -17.11
C ASN A 903 -1.75 6.74 -18.39
N ASN A 904 -1.40 8.02 -18.55
CA ASN A 904 -0.61 8.48 -19.69
C ASN A 904 0.81 7.90 -19.71
N VAL A 905 1.32 7.41 -18.58
CA VAL A 905 2.65 6.76 -18.53
C VAL A 905 2.73 5.57 -19.48
N ALA A 906 1.64 4.82 -19.66
CA ALA A 906 1.60 3.67 -20.57
C ALA A 906 1.71 4.07 -22.07
N GLU A 907 1.52 5.35 -22.41
CA GLU A 907 1.67 5.88 -23.77
C GLU A 907 3.14 6.20 -24.11
N LEU A 908 4.03 6.15 -23.12
CA LEU A 908 5.44 6.46 -23.29
C LEU A 908 6.21 5.32 -23.96
N GLN A 909 7.19 5.70 -24.76
CA GLN A 909 8.18 4.83 -25.40
C GLN A 909 9.57 5.48 -25.33
N ASN A 910 9.77 6.42 -24.40
CA ASN A 910 10.99 7.19 -24.29
C ASN A 910 12.16 6.33 -23.79
N PRO A 911 13.40 6.62 -24.24
CA PRO A 911 14.57 6.20 -23.51
C PRO A 911 14.45 6.70 -22.06
N PRO A 912 14.72 5.86 -21.04
CA PRO A 912 14.58 6.25 -19.64
C PRO A 912 15.29 7.57 -19.33
N THR A 913 14.64 8.47 -18.60
CA THR A 913 15.15 9.83 -18.35
C THR A 913 14.87 10.32 -16.92
N VAL A 914 15.40 11.48 -16.54
CA VAL A 914 15.19 12.07 -15.21
C VAL A 914 13.99 13.01 -15.22
N PHE A 915 13.07 12.80 -14.29
CA PHE A 915 11.90 13.67 -14.09
C PHE A 915 12.14 14.57 -12.88
N MET A 916 12.25 15.88 -13.11
CA MET A 916 12.35 16.92 -12.09
C MET A 916 10.97 17.58 -11.94
N GLN A 917 10.31 17.38 -10.81
CA GLN A 917 8.90 17.73 -10.63
C GLN A 917 8.76 18.81 -9.56
N LEU A 918 8.62 20.07 -10.00
CA LEU A 918 8.39 21.23 -9.14
C LEU A 918 6.87 21.38 -8.96
N GLY A 919 6.40 20.83 -7.85
CA GLY A 919 5.00 20.78 -7.48
C GLY A 919 4.80 19.82 -6.31
N CYS A 920 3.71 20.03 -5.57
CA CYS A 920 3.39 19.26 -4.38
C CYS A 920 3.14 17.77 -4.70
N TRP A 921 3.47 16.88 -3.76
CA TRP A 921 3.05 15.45 -3.73
C TRP A 921 3.50 14.51 -4.86
N ASN A 922 4.23 14.97 -5.88
CA ASN A 922 4.68 14.15 -7.00
C ASN A 922 5.48 12.89 -6.59
N SER A 923 6.05 12.88 -5.39
CA SER A 923 6.84 11.79 -4.81
C SER A 923 6.25 11.29 -3.48
N TYR A 924 4.92 11.31 -3.31
CA TYR A 924 4.24 10.67 -2.17
C TYR A 924 4.23 9.14 -2.33
N PHE A 925 5.36 8.50 -2.02
CA PHE A 925 5.66 7.12 -2.42
C PHE A 925 5.12 6.02 -1.49
N VAL A 926 4.29 6.37 -0.51
CA VAL A 926 3.91 5.49 0.62
C VAL A 926 2.43 5.13 0.66
N ASP A 927 1.62 5.54 -0.33
CA ASP A 927 0.19 5.24 -0.36
C ASP A 927 -0.07 3.78 -0.77
N PRO A 928 -0.75 2.96 0.07
CA PRO A 928 -1.05 1.57 -0.24
C PRO A 928 -2.26 1.38 -1.17
N ILE A 929 -3.07 2.41 -1.39
CA ILE A 929 -4.31 2.37 -2.20
C ILE A 929 -4.09 3.01 -3.57
N LYS A 930 -3.37 4.14 -3.63
CA LYS A 930 -3.17 4.91 -4.87
C LYS A 930 -1.84 4.58 -5.53
N GLN A 931 -1.86 4.29 -6.83
CA GLN A 931 -0.65 4.36 -7.63
C GLN A 931 -0.25 5.83 -7.83
N TYR A 932 0.96 6.20 -7.46
CA TYR A 932 1.47 7.56 -7.62
C TYR A 932 2.29 7.71 -8.90
N LEU A 933 2.34 8.93 -9.46
CA LEU A 933 2.94 9.23 -10.76
C LEU A 933 4.42 8.86 -10.81
N SER A 934 5.20 9.21 -9.78
CA SER A 934 6.61 8.79 -9.70
C SER A 934 6.76 7.28 -9.71
N GLY A 935 5.85 6.54 -9.07
CA GLY A 935 5.84 5.08 -9.03
C GLY A 935 5.59 4.50 -10.40
N ALA A 936 4.52 4.95 -11.08
CA ALA A 936 4.21 4.52 -12.45
C ALA A 936 5.37 4.78 -13.42
N LEU A 937 5.99 5.96 -13.36
CA LEU A 937 7.15 6.33 -14.18
C LEU A 937 8.37 5.43 -13.89
N LEU A 938 8.63 5.12 -12.62
CA LEU A 938 9.78 4.29 -12.19
C LEU A 938 9.55 2.80 -12.42
N GLN A 939 8.32 2.30 -12.31
CA GLN A 939 7.99 0.88 -12.45
C GLN A 939 7.69 0.46 -13.88
N SER A 940 7.61 1.41 -14.82
CA SER A 940 7.50 1.11 -16.24
C SER A 940 8.73 0.32 -16.75
N PRO A 941 8.56 -0.78 -17.52
CA PRO A 941 9.65 -1.75 -17.77
C PRO A 941 10.87 -1.22 -18.53
N SER A 942 10.67 -0.44 -19.61
CA SER A 942 11.73 0.00 -20.52
C SER A 942 11.68 1.49 -20.87
N TYR A 943 10.64 2.19 -20.42
CA TYR A 943 10.37 3.61 -20.67
C TYR A 943 10.07 4.35 -19.35
N GLY A 944 9.72 5.63 -19.45
CA GLY A 944 9.42 6.47 -18.30
C GLY A 944 10.68 7.00 -17.63
N ALA A 945 10.69 6.99 -16.29
CA ALA A 945 11.77 7.56 -15.50
C ALA A 945 12.86 6.53 -15.18
N VAL A 946 14.12 6.97 -15.21
CA VAL A 946 15.22 6.29 -14.50
C VAL A 946 15.40 6.84 -13.08
N ALA A 947 14.97 8.08 -12.85
CA ALA A 947 14.90 8.72 -11.54
C ALA A 947 13.81 9.80 -11.54
N THR A 948 13.15 10.00 -10.40
CA THR A 948 12.30 11.17 -10.16
C THR A 948 12.82 11.97 -8.97
N ILE A 949 12.72 13.30 -9.08
CA ILE A 949 13.00 14.24 -8.00
C ILE A 949 11.74 15.07 -7.82
N GLY A 950 11.16 15.06 -6.62
CA GLY A 950 9.91 15.74 -6.35
C GLY A 950 9.55 15.76 -4.87
N SER A 951 8.45 16.41 -4.55
CA SER A 951 7.98 16.60 -3.18
C SER A 951 7.07 15.45 -2.71
N SER A 952 7.23 15.03 -1.46
CA SER A 952 6.29 14.17 -0.73
C SER A 952 5.28 14.95 0.14
N THR A 953 5.29 16.27 0.06
CA THR A 953 4.51 17.18 0.91
C THR A 953 4.03 18.41 0.13
N TYR A 954 3.39 19.35 0.83
CA TYR A 954 3.07 20.68 0.35
C TYR A 954 4.33 21.56 0.28
N THR A 955 4.55 22.21 -0.87
CA THR A 955 5.74 23.03 -1.15
C THR A 955 5.38 24.36 -1.77
N LYS A 956 6.28 25.35 -1.63
CA LYS A 956 6.15 26.67 -2.26
C LYS A 956 7.19 26.82 -3.37
N SER A 957 6.76 27.27 -4.55
CA SER A 957 7.60 27.25 -5.75
C SER A 957 8.77 28.24 -5.75
N ASP A 958 8.84 29.17 -4.79
CA ASP A 958 10.05 29.96 -4.53
C ASP A 958 11.21 29.07 -4.03
N GLY A 959 10.93 28.21 -3.06
CA GLY A 959 11.90 27.26 -2.50
C GLY A 959 12.30 26.19 -3.53
N GLU A 960 11.34 25.69 -4.30
CA GLU A 960 11.60 24.71 -5.37
C GLU A 960 12.52 25.29 -6.46
N THR A 961 12.27 26.55 -6.85
CA THR A 961 13.10 27.24 -7.85
C THR A 961 14.52 27.42 -7.36
N GLU A 962 14.71 27.82 -6.09
CA GLU A 962 16.04 28.00 -5.51
C GLU A 962 16.79 26.67 -5.40
N PHE A 963 16.12 25.62 -4.94
CA PHE A 963 16.65 24.26 -4.91
C PHE A 963 17.16 23.81 -6.29
N VAL A 964 16.34 23.95 -7.34
CA VAL A 964 16.73 23.53 -8.70
C VAL A 964 17.86 24.38 -9.27
N LYS A 965 17.97 25.66 -8.91
CA LYS A 965 19.14 26.49 -9.28
C LYS A 965 20.43 25.95 -8.69
N TYR A 966 20.45 25.59 -7.40
CA TYR A 966 21.64 24.97 -6.80
C TYR A 966 21.93 23.59 -7.39
N PHE A 967 20.89 22.81 -7.71
CA PHE A 967 21.05 21.53 -8.41
C PHE A 967 21.72 21.73 -9.77
N LYS A 968 21.18 22.64 -10.60
CA LYS A 968 21.72 22.97 -11.94
C LYS A 968 23.13 23.58 -11.85
N GLN A 969 23.41 24.39 -10.82
CA GLN A 969 24.75 24.90 -10.55
C GLN A 969 25.75 23.76 -10.35
N TYR A 970 25.40 22.75 -9.55
CA TYR A 970 26.27 21.61 -9.29
C TYR A 970 26.54 20.81 -10.55
N ILE A 971 25.50 20.44 -11.32
CA ILE A 971 25.69 19.63 -12.54
C ILE A 971 26.56 20.37 -13.57
N ASN A 972 26.37 21.68 -13.74
CA ASN A 972 27.11 22.47 -14.73
C ASN A 972 28.57 22.72 -14.34
N SER A 973 28.88 22.70 -13.04
CA SER A 973 30.21 23.04 -12.53
C SER A 973 31.13 21.84 -12.34
N ASN A 974 30.62 20.62 -12.42
CA ASN A 974 31.35 19.40 -12.11
C ASN A 974 31.48 18.48 -13.32
N ARG A 975 32.61 17.79 -13.45
CA ARG A 975 32.77 16.72 -14.43
C ARG A 975 32.12 15.45 -13.89
N ASN A 976 31.30 14.80 -14.71
CA ASN A 976 30.56 13.58 -14.34
C ASN A 976 29.76 13.75 -13.03
N PRO A 977 28.88 14.77 -12.93
CA PRO A 977 28.10 15.00 -11.73
C PRO A 977 27.13 13.84 -11.50
N THR A 978 27.00 13.35 -10.26
CA THR A 978 26.00 12.34 -9.92
C THR A 978 24.72 13.00 -9.40
N LEU A 979 23.56 12.38 -9.66
CA LEU A 979 22.27 12.88 -9.19
C LEU A 979 22.24 13.12 -7.69
N GLY A 980 22.69 12.15 -6.90
CA GLY A 980 22.67 12.25 -5.44
C GLY A 980 23.56 13.37 -4.89
N LYS A 981 24.71 13.66 -5.52
CA LYS A 981 25.55 14.79 -5.11
C LYS A 981 24.96 16.13 -5.50
N ALA A 982 24.34 16.23 -6.67
CA ALA A 982 23.63 17.43 -7.10
C ALA A 982 22.44 17.74 -6.17
N PHE A 983 21.65 16.72 -5.85
CA PHE A 983 20.52 16.81 -4.92
C PHE A 983 20.98 17.21 -3.51
N ASN A 984 21.97 16.50 -2.96
CA ASN A 984 22.50 16.80 -1.63
C ASN A 984 23.16 18.19 -1.54
N TYR A 985 23.91 18.59 -2.57
CA TYR A 985 24.48 19.93 -2.65
C TYR A 985 23.39 20.99 -2.63
N ALA A 986 22.31 20.80 -3.39
CA ALA A 986 21.20 21.74 -3.45
C ALA A 986 20.51 21.92 -2.10
N LEU A 987 20.22 20.83 -1.37
CA LEU A 987 19.68 20.92 -0.01
C LEU A 987 20.61 21.68 0.93
N LYS A 988 21.91 21.37 0.90
CA LYS A 988 22.90 22.04 1.76
C LYS A 988 23.05 23.52 1.46
N GLN A 989 23.03 23.93 0.19
CA GLN A 989 23.08 25.35 -0.16
C GLN A 989 21.79 26.05 0.27
N TYR A 990 20.63 25.44 0.01
CA TYR A 990 19.33 25.99 0.39
C TYR A 990 19.20 26.16 1.91
N ALA A 991 19.69 25.21 2.70
CA ALA A 991 19.67 25.26 4.16
C ALA A 991 20.50 26.42 4.77
N GLN A 992 21.53 26.90 4.07
CA GLN A 992 22.37 28.01 4.58
C GLN A 992 21.60 29.31 4.72
N THR A 993 20.59 29.52 3.88
CA THR A 993 19.75 30.72 3.85
C THR A 993 18.33 30.48 4.35
N ASN A 994 17.86 29.24 4.32
CA ASN A 994 16.47 28.86 4.63
C ASN A 994 16.37 27.64 5.58
N PRO A 995 17.04 27.62 6.75
CA PRO A 995 17.09 26.44 7.64
C PRO A 995 15.72 26.03 8.22
N GLU A 996 14.74 26.94 8.22
CA GLU A 996 13.36 26.71 8.67
C GLU A 996 12.44 26.08 7.62
N ARG A 997 12.85 26.04 6.34
CA ARG A 997 12.03 25.59 5.21
C ARG A 997 12.04 24.06 5.06
N LYS A 998 11.40 23.38 6.03
CA LYS A 998 11.32 21.91 6.11
C LYS A 998 10.53 21.28 4.95
N ASP A 999 9.65 22.05 4.29
CA ASP A 999 8.96 21.65 3.06
C ASP A 999 9.94 21.25 1.94
N ILE A 1000 11.08 21.93 1.82
CA ILE A 1000 12.14 21.56 0.87
C ILE A 1000 13.15 20.60 1.52
N LEU A 1001 13.64 20.92 2.72
CA LEU A 1001 14.73 20.17 3.35
C LEU A 1001 14.37 18.73 3.70
N LEU A 1002 13.13 18.48 4.13
CA LEU A 1002 12.61 17.15 4.43
C LEU A 1002 11.64 16.63 3.37
N GLY A 1003 10.93 17.51 2.66
CA GLY A 1003 9.87 17.12 1.74
C GLY A 1003 10.32 16.70 0.35
N TYR A 1004 11.44 17.22 -0.18
CA TYR A 1004 11.96 16.78 -1.48
C TYR A 1004 12.69 15.43 -1.37
N GLN A 1005 12.44 14.53 -2.33
CA GLN A 1005 12.99 13.18 -2.37
C GLN A 1005 13.71 12.91 -3.69
N LEU A 1006 14.78 12.09 -3.64
CA LEU A 1006 15.39 11.48 -4.82
C LEU A 1006 14.97 10.01 -4.89
N LEU A 1007 14.05 9.71 -5.80
CA LEU A 1007 13.61 8.34 -6.11
C LEU A 1007 14.42 7.84 -7.32
N GLY A 1008 15.55 7.20 -7.07
CA GLY A 1008 16.49 6.75 -8.10
C GLY A 1008 17.86 6.36 -7.53
N ASP A 1009 18.78 5.97 -8.41
CA ASP A 1009 20.17 5.66 -8.04
C ASP A 1009 20.95 6.98 -7.76
N PRO A 1010 21.40 7.23 -6.51
CA PRO A 1010 22.11 8.46 -6.16
C PRO A 1010 23.52 8.56 -6.77
N THR A 1011 24.08 7.44 -7.23
CA THR A 1011 25.40 7.37 -7.87
C THR A 1011 25.33 7.56 -9.39
N MET A 1012 24.11 7.61 -9.97
CA MET A 1012 23.94 7.77 -11.41
C MET A 1012 24.53 9.09 -11.90
N ILE A 1013 25.38 9.02 -12.92
CA ILE A 1013 25.99 10.20 -13.56
C ILE A 1013 24.96 10.84 -14.49
N VAL A 1014 24.72 12.14 -14.32
CA VAL A 1014 23.85 12.92 -15.21
C VAL A 1014 24.49 13.00 -16.60
N ARG A 1015 23.72 12.67 -17.64
CA ARG A 1015 24.17 12.54 -19.03
C ARG A 1015 23.94 13.77 -19.88
#